data_AF-A0A3B4ZM72-F1
#
_entry.id   AF-A0A3B4ZM72-F1
#
_cell.length_a   1.000
_cell.length_b   1.000
_cell.length_c   1.000
_cell.angle_alpha   90.00
_cell.angle_beta   90.00
_cell.angle_gamma   90.00
#
_symmetry.space_group_name_H-M   'P 1'
#
loop_
_entity.id
_entity.type
_entity.pdbx_description
1 polymer ?
#
loop_
_entity_poly.entity_id
_entity_poly.type
_entity_poly.pdbx_seq_one_letter_code
_entity_poly.pdbx_strand_id
1 'polypeptide(L)'
;MCECESGLDAVCRTGLMDPAEELKQISTWLSEEGLHPDSPQEAQLCLLWRALQRTRTRLSNVTRELETHRSQHLAEMAEVRKSLEQIRIFTEHKDVLAQEIQDENDRLKEQLRRLISLQDAQISEVAKMLYQQGLTELIHSSPSEQVAYLLVERASLLETSEAPEKPTGDGGPAGQVETTAPPLNTSVRQSSHKGAPRHGQSAWKRLLGLHKASQSKHTFIPAEARHLAGQAGHLEKECSRLERDLEEGSRRLAMAHNEIRRLTDELESAHLTQRTYEPELESAQQEVEQLRQEVEKLKKYEMAELRKAKELNDRLDLEIRALRNRVRSLDTEKSSLQHTVLSLQEQLESAEQQQQQQQTGQVQAVELTQVASLRRKAEQLESVLQQQQLVQANQASELAKAQAAKLEQSDQTCRHLQEKLAAQTKKLLEKEELVESLQQQVQRLQAALQQQQQQLGAVQLQADRADELAKSSANELIQSNRTCRDLQNKLGAHVRSLLENESEIRSLRQQLDDAAAKTSTRENSLQDQQLLKHNKADSRPRTDTGCQLEDDTGLQTQPCKEDTVDKERPDYEEVMKTLFSTREECEALKKEICETLQCLDKERSKHHELKEKHKARLCRAKQKFDDETSWRDEKIKSLERELSFCSHTVTKEKELVMSITVENEKLLSERRRLLQQLHEEEHDKKDSNLTASLSKCRVDFLEMENKKLENKIFHMSTQLAVLERSLQNVQSLQFAEELKKISNHLPLFTPLHTSSVTSSERSDIQGSLDAKQTDATPSPHCRTSGPWCRPAEMGYLNLTSTQSRPDQPAPPAALSSSESPRP
;
A
#
# COMPACT_ATOMS: atom_id res chain seq x y z
N MET A 1 -38.98 15.73 -24.61
CA MET A 1 -40.30 15.30 -25.12
C MET A 1 -40.95 16.50 -25.77
N CYS A 2 -41.73 16.28 -26.83
CA CYS A 2 -41.81 17.20 -27.99
C CYS A 2 -40.50 17.22 -28.80
N GLU A 3 -40.62 17.57 -30.09
CA GLU A 3 -39.55 17.65 -31.11
C GLU A 3 -38.77 16.35 -31.40
N CYS A 4 -39.45 15.31 -31.91
CA CYS A 4 -38.79 14.20 -32.61
C CYS A 4 -39.68 13.40 -33.61
N GLU A 5 -40.87 13.87 -33.98
CA GLU A 5 -41.85 13.08 -34.77
C GLU A 5 -42.00 13.51 -36.24
N SER A 6 -41.36 14.60 -36.67
CA SER A 6 -41.52 15.18 -38.02
C SER A 6 -40.70 14.51 -39.14
N GLY A 7 -40.03 13.38 -38.87
CA GLY A 7 -39.04 12.79 -39.76
C GLY A 7 -39.48 11.60 -40.63
N LEU A 8 -40.65 10.99 -40.38
CA LEU A 8 -40.96 9.65 -40.91
C LEU A 8 -41.91 9.61 -42.14
N ASP A 9 -42.77 10.62 -42.34
CA ASP A 9 -43.77 10.62 -43.42
C ASP A 9 -43.20 10.91 -44.83
N ALA A 10 -41.93 11.31 -44.93
CA ALA A 10 -41.33 11.80 -46.18
C ALA A 10 -40.98 10.71 -47.21
N VAL A 11 -40.88 9.44 -46.80
CA VAL A 11 -40.29 8.36 -47.62
C VAL A 11 -41.32 7.61 -48.47
N CYS A 12 -42.61 7.63 -48.10
CA CYS A 12 -43.67 6.87 -48.77
C CYS A 12 -44.25 7.56 -50.02
N ARG A 13 -43.37 8.04 -50.92
CA ARG A 13 -43.72 8.46 -52.29
C ARG A 13 -42.85 7.76 -53.32
N THR A 14 -42.96 6.44 -53.41
CA THR A 14 -42.51 5.68 -54.58
C THR A 14 -43.24 6.18 -55.82
N GLY A 15 -42.52 6.69 -56.81
CA GLY A 15 -43.09 6.89 -58.14
C GLY A 15 -43.47 5.53 -58.74
N LEU A 16 -44.59 5.46 -59.45
CA LEU A 16 -44.87 4.30 -60.28
C LEU A 16 -43.86 4.31 -61.43
N MET A 17 -43.13 3.21 -61.60
CA MET A 17 -42.36 2.96 -62.82
C MET A 17 -43.32 2.70 -63.98
N ASP A 18 -42.86 2.81 -65.23
CA ASP A 18 -43.64 2.35 -66.37
C ASP A 18 -43.72 0.80 -66.31
N PRO A 19 -44.91 0.16 -66.35
CA PRO A 19 -45.01 -1.29 -66.39
C PRO A 19 -44.26 -1.93 -67.58
N ALA A 20 -44.04 -1.20 -68.68
CA ALA A 20 -43.20 -1.65 -69.80
C ALA A 20 -41.69 -1.62 -69.48
N GLU A 21 -41.28 -0.95 -68.41
CA GLU A 21 -39.92 -0.90 -67.87
C GLU A 21 -39.74 -1.88 -66.72
N GLU A 22 -40.73 -2.03 -65.83
CA GLU A 22 -40.79 -3.09 -64.82
C GLU A 22 -40.68 -4.49 -65.46
N LEU A 23 -41.45 -4.75 -66.53
CA LEU A 23 -41.40 -6.03 -67.25
C LEU A 23 -40.04 -6.32 -67.89
N LYS A 24 -39.28 -5.28 -68.28
CA LYS A 24 -37.90 -5.45 -68.78
C LYS A 24 -36.93 -5.77 -67.64
N GLN A 25 -37.03 -5.08 -66.51
CA GLN A 25 -36.21 -5.37 -65.33
C GLN A 25 -36.46 -6.79 -64.80
N ILE A 26 -37.72 -7.25 -64.83
CA ILE A 26 -38.09 -8.63 -64.51
C ILE A 26 -37.48 -9.62 -65.50
N SER A 27 -37.50 -9.34 -66.82
CA SER A 27 -36.92 -10.26 -67.81
C SER A 27 -35.39 -10.32 -67.76
N THR A 28 -34.70 -9.22 -67.47
CA THR A 28 -33.24 -9.23 -67.23
C THR A 28 -32.90 -9.99 -65.96
N TRP A 29 -33.60 -9.75 -64.85
CA TRP A 29 -33.37 -10.46 -63.59
C TRP A 29 -33.64 -11.98 -63.70
N LEU A 30 -34.69 -12.39 -64.42
CA LEU A 30 -34.94 -13.81 -64.71
C LEU A 30 -33.84 -14.44 -65.57
N SER A 31 -33.23 -13.66 -66.48
CA SER A 31 -32.09 -14.11 -67.29
C SER A 31 -30.81 -14.25 -66.45
N GLU A 32 -30.60 -13.34 -65.48
CA GLU A 32 -29.49 -13.37 -64.52
C GLU A 32 -29.57 -14.57 -63.56
N GLU A 33 -30.77 -14.95 -63.10
CA GLU A 33 -31.02 -16.19 -62.34
C GLU A 33 -31.07 -17.45 -63.24
N GLY A 34 -30.79 -17.33 -64.54
CA GLY A 34 -30.53 -18.45 -65.45
C GLY A 34 -31.75 -19.06 -66.15
N LEU A 35 -32.89 -18.37 -66.24
CA LEU A 35 -34.01 -18.79 -67.08
C LEU A 35 -33.86 -18.29 -68.52
N HIS A 36 -34.22 -19.13 -69.49
CA HIS A 36 -34.34 -18.72 -70.90
C HIS A 36 -35.61 -17.84 -71.09
N PRO A 37 -35.60 -16.81 -71.95
CA PRO A 37 -36.78 -15.96 -72.18
C PRO A 37 -38.05 -16.73 -72.57
N ASP A 38 -37.91 -17.81 -73.36
CA ASP A 38 -39.01 -18.67 -73.80
C ASP A 38 -39.50 -19.68 -72.74
N SER A 39 -39.04 -19.58 -71.48
CA SER A 39 -39.48 -20.46 -70.39
C SER A 39 -40.98 -20.29 -70.12
N PRO A 40 -41.75 -21.36 -69.85
CA PRO A 40 -43.20 -21.26 -69.61
C PRO A 40 -43.50 -20.35 -68.41
N GLN A 41 -44.58 -19.58 -68.50
CA GLN A 41 -44.94 -18.55 -67.50
C GLN A 41 -45.05 -19.11 -66.07
N GLU A 42 -45.53 -20.34 -65.88
CA GLU A 42 -45.59 -20.98 -64.56
C GLU A 42 -44.20 -21.20 -63.94
N ALA A 43 -43.16 -21.47 -64.74
CA ALA A 43 -41.79 -21.59 -64.25
C ALA A 43 -41.23 -20.23 -63.82
N GLN A 44 -41.49 -19.18 -64.62
CA GLN A 44 -41.10 -17.80 -64.30
C GLN A 44 -41.79 -17.32 -63.00
N LEU A 45 -43.11 -17.51 -62.88
CA LEU A 45 -43.89 -17.18 -61.70
C LEU A 45 -43.45 -18.00 -60.47
N CYS A 46 -43.14 -19.29 -60.62
CA CYS A 46 -42.61 -20.11 -59.53
C CYS A 46 -41.27 -19.58 -58.99
N LEU A 47 -40.39 -19.08 -59.87
CA LEU A 47 -39.09 -18.52 -59.46
C LEU A 47 -39.24 -17.14 -58.83
N LEU A 48 -40.06 -16.25 -59.38
CA LEU A 48 -40.43 -14.96 -58.77
C LEU A 48 -41.05 -15.15 -57.37
N TRP A 49 -41.99 -16.10 -57.22
CA TRP A 49 -42.62 -16.40 -55.94
C TRP A 49 -41.62 -16.96 -54.91
N ARG A 50 -40.74 -17.88 -55.31
CA ARG A 50 -39.65 -18.38 -54.44
C ARG A 50 -38.68 -17.26 -54.05
N ALA A 51 -38.35 -16.36 -54.96
CA ALA A 51 -37.49 -15.21 -54.69
C ALA A 51 -38.16 -14.24 -53.71
N LEU A 52 -39.43 -13.89 -53.91
CA LEU A 52 -40.22 -13.07 -53.00
C LEU A 52 -40.34 -13.69 -51.60
N GLN A 53 -40.50 -15.01 -51.50
CA GLN A 53 -40.47 -15.71 -50.21
C GLN A 53 -39.07 -15.68 -49.56
N ARG A 54 -38.00 -15.86 -50.32
CA ARG A 54 -36.60 -15.76 -49.83
C ARG A 54 -36.25 -14.34 -49.37
N THR A 55 -36.64 -13.30 -50.11
CA THR A 55 -36.40 -11.91 -49.72
C THR A 55 -37.25 -11.51 -48.52
N ARG A 56 -38.52 -11.94 -48.45
CA ARG A 56 -39.38 -11.72 -47.28
C ARG A 56 -38.85 -12.39 -46.02
N THR A 57 -38.36 -13.63 -46.10
CA THR A 57 -37.78 -14.32 -44.93
C THR A 57 -36.42 -13.73 -44.52
N ARG A 58 -35.56 -13.34 -45.47
CA ARG A 58 -34.35 -12.56 -45.19
C ARG A 58 -34.67 -11.24 -44.50
N LEU A 59 -35.65 -10.48 -45.01
CA LEU A 59 -36.06 -9.20 -44.42
C LEU A 59 -36.59 -9.41 -43.00
N SER A 60 -37.48 -10.38 -42.76
CA SER A 60 -37.98 -10.64 -41.39
C SER A 60 -36.89 -11.09 -40.42
N ASN A 61 -35.87 -11.81 -40.90
CA ASN A 61 -34.72 -12.19 -40.08
C ASN A 61 -33.89 -10.95 -39.71
N VAL A 62 -33.51 -10.14 -40.70
CA VAL A 62 -32.74 -8.89 -40.50
C VAL A 62 -33.50 -7.89 -39.61
N THR A 63 -34.82 -7.75 -39.77
CA THR A 63 -35.64 -6.90 -38.89
C THR A 63 -35.62 -7.44 -37.45
N ARG A 64 -35.76 -8.76 -37.25
CA ARG A 64 -35.68 -9.37 -35.91
C ARG A 64 -34.29 -9.23 -35.28
N GLU A 65 -33.23 -9.40 -36.07
CA GLU A 65 -31.83 -9.22 -35.65
C GLU A 65 -31.59 -7.77 -35.21
N LEU A 66 -32.06 -6.79 -35.99
CA LEU A 66 -32.04 -5.37 -35.62
C LEU A 66 -32.82 -5.08 -34.33
N GLU A 67 -33.99 -5.69 -34.14
CA GLU A 67 -34.78 -5.54 -32.91
C GLU A 67 -34.08 -6.17 -31.69
N THR A 68 -33.40 -7.30 -31.88
CA THR A 68 -32.57 -7.89 -30.81
C THR A 68 -31.36 -7.02 -30.46
N HIS A 69 -30.67 -6.43 -31.45
CA HIS A 69 -29.56 -5.50 -31.20
C HIS A 69 -30.02 -4.20 -30.53
N ARG A 70 -31.18 -3.64 -30.91
CA ARG A 70 -31.81 -2.52 -30.20
C ARG A 70 -32.12 -2.87 -28.74
N SER A 71 -32.67 -4.07 -28.51
CA SER A 71 -32.99 -4.56 -27.17
C SER A 71 -31.74 -4.77 -26.30
N GLN A 72 -30.68 -5.34 -26.88
CA GLN A 72 -29.36 -5.49 -26.25
C GLN A 72 -28.77 -4.12 -25.89
N HIS A 73 -28.71 -3.19 -26.84
CA HIS A 73 -28.19 -1.83 -26.60
C HIS A 73 -28.98 -1.09 -25.51
N LEU A 74 -30.32 -1.23 -25.46
CA LEU A 74 -31.12 -0.65 -24.38
C LEU A 74 -30.82 -1.28 -23.01
N ALA A 75 -30.54 -2.58 -22.95
CA ALA A 75 -30.12 -3.26 -21.72
C ALA A 75 -28.71 -2.83 -21.28
N GLU A 76 -27.73 -2.78 -22.19
CA GLU A 76 -26.38 -2.27 -21.91
C GLU A 76 -26.42 -0.80 -21.44
N MET A 77 -27.23 0.05 -22.07
CA MET A 77 -27.43 1.44 -21.62
C MET A 77 -28.10 1.54 -20.24
N ALA A 78 -28.94 0.58 -19.85
CA ALA A 78 -29.52 0.53 -18.50
C ALA A 78 -28.48 0.08 -17.47
N GLU A 79 -27.61 -0.89 -17.81
CA GLU A 79 -26.51 -1.33 -16.95
C GLU A 79 -25.44 -0.23 -16.77
N VAL A 80 -25.09 0.49 -17.83
CA VAL A 80 -24.19 1.66 -17.76
C VAL A 80 -24.77 2.77 -16.86
N ARG A 81 -26.08 3.02 -16.91
CA ARG A 81 -26.72 3.97 -15.97
C ARG A 81 -26.63 3.49 -14.52
N LYS A 82 -26.80 2.18 -14.28
CA LYS A 82 -26.70 1.58 -12.95
C LYS A 82 -25.27 1.67 -12.40
N SER A 83 -24.24 1.40 -13.21
CA SER A 83 -22.84 1.51 -12.77
C SER A 83 -22.41 2.96 -12.57
N LEU A 84 -22.88 3.91 -13.39
CA LEU A 84 -22.67 5.34 -13.17
C LEU A 84 -23.28 5.83 -11.84
N GLU A 85 -24.50 5.41 -11.50
CA GLU A 85 -25.11 5.77 -10.21
C GLU A 85 -24.38 5.12 -9.02
N GLN A 86 -23.87 3.90 -9.17
CA GLN A 86 -22.99 3.28 -8.16
C GLN A 86 -21.68 4.07 -7.99
N ILE A 87 -21.01 4.46 -9.07
CA ILE A 87 -19.79 5.28 -9.05
C ILE A 87 -20.07 6.64 -8.37
N ARG A 88 -21.22 7.26 -8.67
CA ARG A 88 -21.68 8.49 -8.02
C ARG A 88 -21.84 8.29 -6.52
N ILE A 89 -22.58 7.27 -6.09
CA ILE A 89 -22.79 6.96 -4.66
C ILE A 89 -21.46 6.70 -3.94
N PHE A 90 -20.51 5.98 -4.55
CA PHE A 90 -19.18 5.78 -3.97
C PHE A 90 -18.36 7.08 -3.92
N THR A 91 -18.54 7.98 -4.89
CA THR A 91 -17.88 9.30 -4.90
C THR A 91 -18.42 10.18 -3.78
N GLU A 92 -19.75 10.27 -3.62
CA GLU A 92 -20.41 11.02 -2.55
C GLU A 92 -19.98 10.52 -1.15
N HIS A 93 -19.94 9.20 -0.91
CA HIS A 93 -19.43 8.65 0.35
C HIS A 93 -17.94 8.95 0.59
N LYS A 94 -17.11 8.87 -0.45
CA LYS A 94 -15.66 9.15 -0.38
C LYS A 94 -15.39 10.64 -0.09
N ASP A 95 -16.23 11.54 -0.60
CA ASP A 95 -16.15 12.98 -0.31
C ASP A 95 -16.64 13.31 1.11
N VAL A 96 -17.68 12.64 1.62
CA VAL A 96 -18.11 12.74 3.03
C VAL A 96 -17.00 12.28 3.98
N LEU A 97 -16.40 11.10 3.74
CA LEU A 97 -15.31 10.58 4.57
C LEU A 97 -14.08 11.51 4.54
N ALA A 98 -13.78 12.13 3.40
CA ALA A 98 -12.71 13.13 3.31
C ALA A 98 -12.99 14.39 4.15
N GLN A 99 -14.26 14.82 4.23
CA GLN A 99 -14.67 15.93 5.10
C GLN A 99 -14.58 15.54 6.59
N GLU A 100 -15.03 14.35 6.98
CA GLU A 100 -14.91 13.86 8.37
C GLU A 100 -13.45 13.82 8.83
N ILE A 101 -12.54 13.33 7.99
CA ILE A 101 -11.09 13.32 8.25
C ILE A 101 -10.52 14.75 8.35
N GLN A 102 -11.00 15.69 7.53
CA GLN A 102 -10.57 17.09 7.61
C GLN A 102 -11.06 17.76 8.91
N ASP A 103 -12.31 17.54 9.30
CA ASP A 103 -12.92 18.10 10.51
C ASP A 103 -12.24 17.55 11.78
N GLU A 104 -11.90 16.25 11.82
CA GLU A 104 -11.10 15.68 12.91
C GLU A 104 -9.68 16.28 12.93
N ASN A 105 -9.03 16.43 11.77
CA ASN A 105 -7.71 17.07 11.69
C ASN A 105 -7.74 18.52 12.21
N ASP A 106 -8.76 19.30 11.89
CA ASP A 106 -8.88 20.69 12.36
C ASP A 106 -9.25 20.77 13.85
N ARG A 107 -10.03 19.81 14.37
CA ARG A 107 -10.24 19.62 15.81
C ARG A 107 -8.95 19.28 16.54
N LEU A 108 -8.13 18.38 16.02
CA LEU A 108 -6.84 17.99 16.60
C LEU A 108 -5.84 19.16 16.59
N LYS A 109 -5.77 19.93 15.48
CA LYS A 109 -4.97 21.17 15.41
C LYS A 109 -5.42 22.18 16.46
N GLU A 110 -6.73 22.33 16.69
CA GLU A 110 -7.28 23.23 17.69
C GLU A 110 -7.00 22.76 19.13
N GLN A 111 -7.04 21.45 19.41
CA GLN A 111 -6.60 20.90 20.70
C GLN A 111 -5.10 21.14 20.93
N LEU A 112 -4.26 20.97 19.91
CA LEU A 112 -2.82 21.26 19.98
C LEU A 112 -2.54 22.74 20.26
N ARG A 113 -3.23 23.67 19.58
CA ARG A 113 -3.12 25.13 19.87
C ARG A 113 -3.45 25.43 21.33
N ARG A 114 -4.49 24.82 21.89
CA ARG A 114 -4.90 25.00 23.29
C ARG A 114 -3.83 24.51 24.26
N LEU A 115 -3.27 23.32 24.02
CA LEU A 115 -2.17 22.77 24.83
C LEU A 115 -0.93 23.68 24.79
N ILE A 116 -0.54 24.17 23.61
CA ILE A 116 0.56 25.14 23.46
C ILE A 116 0.25 26.42 24.24
N SER A 117 -0.94 27.01 24.09
CA SER A 117 -1.29 28.25 24.80
C SER A 117 -1.32 28.10 26.33
N LEU A 118 -1.65 26.91 26.83
CA LEU A 118 -1.62 26.58 28.26
C LEU A 118 -0.18 26.38 28.75
N GLN A 119 0.68 25.74 27.94
CA GLN A 119 2.10 25.60 28.21
C GLN A 119 2.81 26.97 28.22
N ASP A 120 2.53 27.83 27.24
CA ASP A 120 3.07 29.21 27.17
C ASP A 120 2.62 30.05 28.36
N ALA A 121 1.38 29.90 28.83
CA ALA A 121 0.88 30.55 30.03
C ALA A 121 1.63 30.07 31.29
N GLN A 122 1.84 28.76 31.45
CA GLN A 122 2.62 28.18 32.56
C GLN A 122 4.09 28.63 32.52
N ILE A 123 4.75 28.60 31.35
CA ILE A 123 6.11 29.11 31.18
C ILE A 123 6.17 30.60 31.53
N SER A 124 5.18 31.39 31.12
CA SER A 124 5.07 32.82 31.45
C SER A 124 4.82 33.08 32.94
N GLU A 125 4.24 32.14 33.67
CA GLU A 125 4.06 32.22 35.13
C GLU A 125 5.36 31.86 35.87
N VAL A 126 6.00 30.75 35.51
CA VAL A 126 7.31 30.36 36.04
C VAL A 126 8.38 31.42 35.77
N ALA A 127 8.39 32.02 34.57
CA ALA A 127 9.28 33.13 34.24
C ALA A 127 9.07 34.36 35.14
N LYS A 128 7.82 34.69 35.51
CA LYS A 128 7.52 35.77 36.48
C LYS A 128 8.01 35.41 37.88
N MET A 129 7.84 34.17 38.32
CA MET A 129 8.34 33.70 39.63
C MET A 129 9.87 33.78 39.69
N LEU A 130 10.58 33.26 38.68
CA LEU A 130 12.04 33.34 38.60
C LEU A 130 12.53 34.80 38.56
N TYR A 131 11.85 35.67 37.81
CA TYR A 131 12.15 37.12 37.79
C TYR A 131 11.98 37.77 39.17
N GLN A 132 10.90 37.46 39.90
CA GLN A 132 10.64 37.98 41.25
C GLN A 132 11.69 37.51 42.28
N GLN A 133 12.26 36.31 42.11
CA GLN A 133 13.35 35.79 42.93
C GLN A 133 14.76 36.23 42.46
N GLY A 134 14.85 37.06 41.40
CA GLY A 134 16.12 37.52 40.84
C GLY A 134 16.88 36.49 39.99
N LEU A 135 16.33 35.30 39.78
CA LEU A 135 16.91 34.20 38.99
C LEU A 135 16.72 34.43 37.47
N THR A 136 17.03 35.63 36.98
CA THR A 136 16.71 36.05 35.62
C THR A 136 17.48 35.30 34.54
N GLU A 137 18.71 34.85 34.82
CA GLU A 137 19.51 34.03 33.91
C GLU A 137 18.86 32.65 33.63
N LEU A 138 18.06 32.14 34.58
CA LEU A 138 17.43 30.82 34.52
C LEU A 138 16.13 30.81 33.67
N ILE A 139 15.55 31.98 33.39
CA ILE A 139 14.32 32.14 32.61
C ILE A 139 14.47 31.63 31.16
N HIS A 140 15.69 31.67 30.62
CA HIS A 140 16.01 31.21 29.27
C HIS A 140 16.53 29.76 29.21
N SER A 141 16.65 29.08 30.35
CA SER A 141 17.02 27.66 30.43
C SER A 141 15.81 26.76 30.19
N SER A 142 16.02 25.51 29.77
CA SER A 142 14.94 24.53 29.62
C SER A 142 14.28 24.22 30.97
N PRO A 143 12.98 23.83 31.03
CA PRO A 143 12.30 23.49 32.29
C PRO A 143 13.03 22.41 33.12
N SER A 144 13.70 21.47 32.45
CA SER A 144 14.59 20.47 33.07
C SER A 144 15.79 21.10 33.78
N GLU A 145 16.44 22.11 33.19
CA GLU A 145 17.55 22.84 33.81
C GLU A 145 17.07 23.77 34.94
N GLN A 146 15.90 24.41 34.77
CA GLN A 146 15.25 25.21 35.81
C GLN A 146 15.01 24.36 37.07
N VAL A 147 14.40 23.17 36.91
CA VAL A 147 14.17 22.22 38.01
C VAL A 147 15.48 21.70 38.59
N ALA A 148 16.47 21.33 37.77
CA ALA A 148 17.76 20.84 38.25
C ALA A 148 18.50 21.89 39.10
N TYR A 149 18.49 23.16 38.68
CA TYR A 149 19.09 24.27 39.45
C TYR A 149 18.41 24.43 40.82
N LEU A 150 17.07 24.52 40.83
CA LEU A 150 16.28 24.71 42.06
C LEU A 150 16.42 23.53 43.03
N LEU A 151 16.59 22.30 42.54
CA LEU A 151 16.87 21.12 43.37
C LEU A 151 18.27 21.16 44.02
N VAL A 152 19.30 21.60 43.27
CA VAL A 152 20.66 21.77 43.81
C VAL A 152 20.72 22.91 44.82
N GLU A 153 20.08 24.05 44.52
CA GLU A 153 20.02 25.19 45.45
C GLU A 153 19.27 24.83 46.74
N ARG A 154 18.14 24.10 46.64
CA ARG A 154 17.44 23.54 47.80
C ARG A 154 18.32 22.59 48.62
N ALA A 155 19.13 21.75 47.98
CA ALA A 155 20.05 20.85 48.68
C ALA A 155 21.12 21.64 49.46
N SER A 156 21.77 22.62 48.83
CA SER A 156 22.76 23.48 49.50
C SER A 156 22.16 24.31 50.65
N LEU A 157 20.92 24.78 50.52
CA LEU A 157 20.22 25.47 51.61
C LEU A 157 19.93 24.53 52.79
N LEU A 158 19.55 23.27 52.53
CA LEU A 158 19.37 22.26 53.57
C LEU A 158 20.70 21.94 54.27
N GLU A 159 21.79 21.72 53.53
CA GLU A 159 23.14 21.52 54.09
C GLU A 159 23.60 22.67 55.00
N THR A 160 23.26 23.92 54.67
CA THR A 160 23.55 25.07 55.56
C THR A 160 22.63 25.19 56.77
N SER A 161 21.42 24.58 56.73
CA SER A 161 20.44 24.65 57.83
C SER A 161 20.67 23.61 58.94
N GLU A 162 21.40 22.53 58.66
CA GLU A 162 21.70 21.47 59.65
C GLU A 162 22.95 21.76 60.51
N ALA A 163 23.54 22.95 60.40
CA ALA A 163 24.67 23.38 61.23
C ALA A 163 24.18 23.98 62.57
N PRO A 164 24.33 23.30 63.73
CA PRO A 164 23.90 23.85 65.00
C PRO A 164 24.79 25.01 65.45
N GLU A 165 24.18 26.14 65.81
CA GLU A 165 24.90 27.27 66.40
C GLU A 165 25.60 26.85 67.71
N LYS A 166 26.91 27.12 67.79
CA LYS A 166 27.65 27.01 69.06
C LYS A 166 27.60 28.35 69.78
N PRO A 167 27.00 28.44 70.99
CA PRO A 167 27.07 29.64 71.80
C PRO A 167 28.50 29.81 72.35
N THR A 168 29.26 30.74 71.78
CA THR A 168 30.55 31.16 72.36
C THR A 168 30.27 32.09 73.54
N GLY A 169 30.08 31.51 74.73
CA GLY A 169 29.85 32.27 75.96
C GLY A 169 31.14 32.82 76.55
N ASP A 170 31.16 34.12 76.85
CA ASP A 170 32.13 34.78 77.73
C ASP A 170 31.40 35.92 78.48
N GLY A 171 31.83 36.26 79.70
CA GLY A 171 31.18 37.28 80.55
C GLY A 171 32.22 38.15 81.26
N GLY A 172 31.94 39.34 81.78
CA GLY A 172 30.73 40.16 81.94
C GLY A 172 31.21 41.51 82.53
N PRO A 173 30.60 42.14 83.55
CA PRO A 173 29.19 42.20 83.94
C PRO A 173 28.67 43.67 84.10
N ALA A 174 27.44 43.83 84.63
CA ALA A 174 26.84 45.07 85.19
C ALA A 174 26.39 46.20 84.22
N GLY A 175 25.29 46.90 84.59
CA GLY A 175 24.73 48.07 83.90
C GLY A 175 23.19 48.15 83.96
N GLN A 176 22.63 48.97 84.87
CA GLN A 176 21.18 49.17 85.08
C GLN A 176 20.53 50.16 84.08
N VAL A 177 19.19 50.25 84.16
CA VAL A 177 18.28 51.35 83.70
C VAL A 177 17.74 51.31 82.26
N GLU A 178 16.59 50.65 82.10
CA GLU A 178 15.26 51.26 81.84
C GLU A 178 15.06 52.37 80.78
N THR A 179 13.91 52.29 80.06
CA THR A 179 13.05 53.40 79.54
C THR A 179 12.96 53.64 78.01
N THR A 180 11.75 53.43 77.46
CA THR A 180 11.15 53.98 76.20
C THR A 180 11.74 53.63 74.82
N ALA A 181 10.88 53.79 73.80
CA ALA A 181 11.11 53.64 72.36
C ALA A 181 10.38 54.79 71.62
N PRO A 182 10.33 54.84 70.27
CA PRO A 182 11.38 54.76 69.24
C PRO A 182 11.61 56.19 68.62
N PRO A 183 12.39 56.48 67.54
CA PRO A 183 12.03 56.09 66.15
C PRO A 183 13.17 56.01 65.07
N LEU A 184 12.77 55.59 63.85
CA LEU A 184 13.24 56.02 62.51
C LEU A 184 14.72 55.95 62.04
N ASN A 185 14.85 55.43 60.80
CA ASN A 185 15.84 55.74 59.75
C ASN A 185 17.35 55.58 60.03
N THR A 186 17.97 54.63 59.31
CA THR A 186 19.37 54.71 58.88
C THR A 186 19.47 54.55 57.36
N SER A 187 20.32 55.36 56.72
CA SER A 187 20.59 55.32 55.28
C SER A 187 21.97 55.90 55.03
N VAL A 188 22.77 55.24 54.17
CA VAL A 188 24.12 55.68 53.72
C VAL A 188 25.17 55.60 54.88
N ARG A 189 26.42 55.13 54.70
CA ARG A 189 27.29 55.29 53.52
C ARG A 189 28.24 54.12 53.21
N GLN A 190 28.54 54.04 51.91
CA GLN A 190 29.53 53.24 51.19
C GLN A 190 30.93 53.18 51.83
N SER A 191 31.65 52.08 51.58
CA SER A 191 33.10 52.10 51.30
C SER A 191 33.42 51.23 50.07
N SER A 192 34.23 51.74 49.16
CA SER A 192 34.45 51.13 47.83
C SER A 192 35.63 50.18 47.81
N HIS A 193 35.52 49.07 47.05
CA HIS A 193 36.69 48.43 46.44
C HIS A 193 36.44 48.12 44.96
N LYS A 194 37.49 48.32 44.14
CA LYS A 194 37.46 48.09 42.69
C LYS A 194 37.76 46.63 42.38
N GLY A 195 36.96 45.99 41.52
CA GLY A 195 37.25 44.69 40.92
C GLY A 195 36.65 44.62 39.52
N ALA A 196 37.48 44.40 38.49
CA ALA A 196 37.04 44.28 37.10
C ALA A 196 36.41 42.90 36.82
N PRO A 197 35.48 42.76 35.85
CA PRO A 197 34.65 41.57 35.72
C PRO A 197 35.45 40.35 35.25
N ARG A 198 35.30 39.22 35.95
CA ARG A 198 35.78 37.90 35.50
C ARG A 198 34.64 37.05 34.96
N HIS A 199 34.33 37.33 33.70
CA HIS A 199 33.76 36.43 32.72
C HIS A 199 34.15 34.95 32.93
N GLY A 200 33.17 34.05 32.77
CA GLY A 200 33.41 32.68 32.29
C GLY A 200 33.90 31.63 33.30
N GLN A 201 33.09 31.32 34.32
CA GLN A 201 33.08 29.95 34.89
C GLN A 201 31.65 29.44 34.97
N SER A 202 31.35 28.39 34.21
CA SER A 202 30.03 27.76 34.17
C SER A 202 29.68 27.12 35.52
N ALA A 203 28.42 27.27 35.96
CA ALA A 203 27.94 26.71 37.24
C ALA A 203 28.25 25.21 37.38
N TRP A 204 28.12 24.47 36.27
CA TRP A 204 28.52 23.07 36.09
C TRP A 204 29.90 22.71 36.65
N LYS A 205 30.88 23.62 36.61
CA LYS A 205 32.25 23.34 37.10
C LYS A 205 32.34 23.26 38.63
N ARG A 206 31.30 23.70 39.34
CA ARG A 206 31.14 23.52 40.80
C ARG A 206 30.64 22.12 41.17
N LEU A 207 30.01 21.40 40.24
CA LEU A 207 29.24 20.18 40.50
C LEU A 207 30.07 18.87 40.46
N LEU A 208 31.29 18.89 39.90
CA LEU A 208 32.16 17.70 39.74
C LEU A 208 33.57 17.87 40.35
N GLY A 209 33.71 18.74 41.35
CA GLY A 209 35.00 19.00 42.01
C GLY A 209 35.39 17.89 43.01
N LEU A 210 36.16 16.90 42.57
CA LEU A 210 36.68 15.83 43.44
C LEU A 210 37.49 16.39 44.63
N HIS A 211 37.05 16.10 45.86
CA HIS A 211 37.88 16.25 47.05
C HIS A 211 39.08 15.28 47.01
N LYS A 212 40.30 15.81 46.84
CA LYS A 212 41.54 15.04 47.00
C LYS A 212 41.88 14.91 48.49
N ALA A 213 41.97 13.68 48.98
CA ALA A 213 42.52 13.40 50.30
C ALA A 213 44.04 13.70 50.34
N SER A 214 44.47 14.52 51.29
CA SER A 214 45.88 14.82 51.52
C SER A 214 46.49 13.84 52.53
N GLN A 215 47.66 13.31 52.18
CA GLN A 215 48.42 12.40 53.04
C GLN A 215 49.11 13.17 54.17
N SER A 216 49.24 12.56 55.36
CA SER A 216 50.22 12.97 56.36
C SER A 216 50.98 11.76 56.90
N LYS A 217 52.26 11.94 57.21
CA LYS A 217 53.12 10.97 57.90
C LYS A 217 54.00 11.69 58.92
N HIS A 218 54.15 11.05 60.07
CA HIS A 218 54.85 11.47 61.29
C HIS A 218 56.11 12.33 61.16
N THR A 219 56.29 13.17 62.18
CA THR A 219 57.54 13.27 62.95
C THR A 219 57.21 13.18 64.44
N PHE A 220 58.09 12.59 65.26
CA PHE A 220 57.80 12.18 66.65
C PHE A 220 59.04 12.39 67.54
N ILE A 221 58.96 13.21 68.59
CA ILE A 221 59.77 13.13 69.84
C ILE A 221 59.01 13.88 70.97
N PRO A 222 59.28 13.62 72.27
CA PRO A 222 58.19 13.42 73.22
C PRO A 222 58.07 14.46 74.34
N ALA A 223 56.86 14.54 74.91
CA ALA A 223 56.60 15.08 76.24
C ALA A 223 55.55 14.19 76.93
N GLU A 224 55.93 13.48 77.99
CA GLU A 224 55.03 12.63 78.76
C GLU A 224 54.14 13.45 79.72
N ALA A 225 53.17 12.80 80.35
CA ALA A 225 52.23 13.38 81.32
C ALA A 225 51.27 14.48 80.80
N ARG A 226 50.40 14.14 79.82
CA ARG A 226 49.04 14.75 79.67
C ARG A 226 48.05 14.05 78.71
N HIS A 227 48.46 13.09 77.88
CA HIS A 227 47.69 12.70 76.69
C HIS A 227 46.55 11.66 76.83
N LEU A 228 46.34 11.06 78.01
CA LEU A 228 45.35 9.97 78.17
C LEU A 228 43.89 10.37 77.88
N ALA A 229 43.49 11.61 78.20
CA ALA A 229 42.12 12.09 77.94
C ALA A 229 41.87 12.42 76.46
N GLY A 230 42.91 12.85 75.73
CA GLY A 230 42.79 13.28 74.32
C GLY A 230 42.78 12.12 73.32
N GLN A 231 43.43 11.00 73.64
CA GLN A 231 43.47 9.84 72.75
C GLN A 231 42.12 9.13 72.64
N ALA A 232 41.37 9.01 73.75
CA ALA A 232 40.03 8.41 73.75
C ALA A 232 39.09 9.12 72.76
N GLY A 233 38.91 10.44 72.91
CA GLY A 233 38.07 11.26 72.03
C GLY A 233 38.64 11.53 70.63
N HIS A 234 39.78 10.93 70.26
CA HIS A 234 40.26 10.82 68.87
C HIS A 234 39.95 9.43 68.31
N LEU A 235 40.24 8.37 69.06
CA LEU A 235 39.94 6.99 68.66
C LEU A 235 38.43 6.78 68.48
N GLU A 236 37.62 7.33 69.38
CA GLU A 236 36.15 7.34 69.28
C GLU A 236 35.64 8.02 67.99
N LYS A 237 36.27 9.12 67.56
CA LYS A 237 35.93 9.80 66.30
C LYS A 237 36.39 9.06 65.05
N GLU A 238 37.50 8.32 65.14
CA GLU A 238 37.93 7.41 64.07
C GLU A 238 36.99 6.19 63.99
N CYS A 239 36.60 5.59 65.12
CA CYS A 239 35.59 4.55 65.21
C CYS A 239 34.28 5.02 64.57
N SER A 240 33.72 6.15 65.01
CA SER A 240 32.49 6.70 64.41
C SER A 240 32.67 7.37 63.05
N ARG A 241 33.87 7.31 62.43
CA ARG A 241 34.01 7.47 60.97
C ARG A 241 33.98 6.10 60.29
N LEU A 242 34.75 5.14 60.77
CA LEU A 242 34.79 3.77 60.23
C LEU A 242 33.43 3.07 60.31
N GLU A 243 32.64 3.30 61.36
CA GLU A 243 31.25 2.82 61.49
C GLU A 243 30.38 3.38 60.36
N ARG A 244 30.41 4.70 60.11
CA ARG A 244 29.68 5.32 58.99
C ARG A 244 30.20 4.89 57.62
N ASP A 245 31.51 4.70 57.47
CA ASP A 245 32.13 4.20 56.24
C ASP A 245 31.71 2.73 55.96
N LEU A 246 31.56 1.92 57.02
CA LEU A 246 31.04 0.54 56.96
C LEU A 246 29.52 0.48 56.70
N GLU A 247 28.73 1.36 57.32
CA GLU A 247 27.29 1.50 57.04
C GLU A 247 27.04 1.95 55.60
N GLU A 248 27.81 2.93 55.12
CA GLU A 248 27.76 3.42 53.74
C GLU A 248 28.19 2.32 52.75
N GLY A 249 29.25 1.58 53.06
CA GLY A 249 29.65 0.38 52.32
C GLY A 249 28.55 -0.70 52.30
N SER A 250 27.89 -0.93 53.44
CA SER A 250 26.78 -1.89 53.57
C SER A 250 25.55 -1.44 52.79
N ARG A 251 25.21 -0.15 52.82
CA ARG A 251 24.12 0.44 52.03
C ARG A 251 24.40 0.34 50.53
N ARG A 252 25.63 0.60 50.09
CA ARG A 252 26.07 0.41 48.69
C ARG A 252 26.03 -1.06 48.25
N LEU A 253 26.48 -1.99 49.11
CA LEU A 253 26.40 -3.43 48.85
C LEU A 253 24.94 -3.90 48.74
N ALA A 254 24.06 -3.43 49.62
CA ALA A 254 22.63 -3.73 49.55
C ALA A 254 21.98 -3.21 48.26
N MET A 255 22.33 -1.99 47.80
CA MET A 255 21.88 -1.47 46.51
C MET A 255 22.43 -2.31 45.34
N ALA A 256 23.70 -2.70 45.36
CA ALA A 256 24.27 -3.59 44.34
C ALA A 256 23.57 -4.97 44.31
N HIS A 257 23.26 -5.55 45.47
CA HIS A 257 22.50 -6.79 45.57
C HIS A 257 21.02 -6.65 45.18
N ASN A 258 20.43 -5.46 45.25
CA ASN A 258 19.10 -5.18 44.69
C ASN A 258 19.17 -5.08 43.16
N GLU A 259 20.16 -4.36 42.64
CA GLU A 259 20.35 -4.13 41.20
C GLU A 259 20.73 -5.42 40.45
N ILE A 260 21.60 -6.26 41.03
CA ILE A 260 21.90 -7.59 40.48
C ILE A 260 20.64 -8.45 40.38
N ARG A 261 19.74 -8.40 41.37
CA ARG A 261 18.44 -9.08 41.28
C ARG A 261 17.56 -8.49 40.19
N ARG A 262 17.35 -7.17 40.16
CA ARG A 262 16.58 -6.48 39.11
C ARG A 262 17.04 -6.86 37.70
N LEU A 263 18.35 -6.86 37.46
CA LEU A 263 18.96 -7.26 36.18
C LEU A 263 18.83 -8.77 35.90
N THR A 264 18.79 -9.63 36.93
CA THR A 264 18.53 -11.06 36.78
C THR A 264 17.07 -11.31 36.43
N ASP A 265 16.14 -10.68 37.15
CA ASP A 265 14.70 -10.73 36.90
C ASP A 265 14.37 -10.24 35.47
N GLU A 266 15.02 -9.15 35.02
CA GLU A 266 14.89 -8.63 33.66
C GLU A 266 15.47 -9.59 32.60
N LEU A 267 16.64 -10.19 32.84
CA LEU A 267 17.24 -11.18 31.94
C LEU A 267 16.40 -12.47 31.84
N GLU A 268 15.84 -12.93 32.96
CA GLU A 268 14.90 -14.07 32.98
C GLU A 268 13.60 -13.72 32.24
N SER A 269 13.08 -12.50 32.39
CA SER A 269 11.91 -12.04 31.60
C SER A 269 12.22 -11.98 30.10
N ALA A 270 13.41 -11.52 29.72
CA ALA A 270 13.84 -11.48 28.32
C ALA A 270 13.95 -12.89 27.74
N HIS A 271 14.60 -13.83 28.44
CA HIS A 271 14.67 -15.24 28.03
C HIS A 271 13.29 -15.91 27.96
N LEU A 272 12.35 -15.55 28.85
CA LEU A 272 10.98 -16.05 28.81
C LEU A 272 10.25 -15.55 27.55
N THR A 273 10.35 -14.25 27.24
CA THR A 273 9.76 -13.70 26.00
C THR A 273 10.40 -14.27 24.74
N GLN A 274 11.72 -14.50 24.73
CA GLN A 274 12.40 -15.19 23.62
C GLN A 274 11.79 -16.58 23.41
N ARG A 275 11.68 -17.40 24.47
CA ARG A 275 11.09 -18.75 24.39
C ARG A 275 9.62 -18.77 23.97
N THR A 276 8.84 -17.71 24.20
CA THR A 276 7.46 -17.64 23.70
C THR A 276 7.38 -17.36 22.20
N TYR A 277 8.36 -16.64 21.61
CA TYR A 277 8.38 -16.34 20.17
C TYR A 277 9.24 -17.32 19.34
N GLU A 278 10.15 -18.05 19.98
CA GLU A 278 10.97 -19.11 19.39
C GLU A 278 10.15 -20.15 18.58
N PRO A 279 9.04 -20.74 19.07
CA PRO A 279 8.23 -21.68 18.28
C PRO A 279 7.45 -21.02 17.13
N GLU A 280 7.03 -19.75 17.26
CA GLU A 280 6.41 -19.01 16.14
C GLU A 280 7.44 -18.81 15.02
N LEU A 281 8.68 -18.48 15.39
CA LEU A 281 9.80 -18.30 14.46
C LEU A 281 10.23 -19.62 13.79
N GLU A 282 10.30 -20.73 14.54
CA GLU A 282 10.56 -22.05 13.95
C GLU A 282 9.45 -22.50 13.00
N SER A 283 8.18 -22.26 13.34
CA SER A 283 7.04 -22.58 12.47
C SER A 283 7.09 -21.78 11.16
N ALA A 284 7.37 -20.47 11.24
CA ALA A 284 7.54 -19.62 10.06
C ALA A 284 8.74 -20.05 9.18
N GLN A 285 9.85 -20.51 9.78
CA GLN A 285 10.97 -21.06 9.02
C GLN A 285 10.60 -22.35 8.29
N GLN A 286 9.81 -23.23 8.91
CA GLN A 286 9.31 -24.45 8.27
C GLN A 286 8.34 -24.15 7.13
N GLU A 287 7.45 -23.17 7.29
CA GLU A 287 6.55 -22.70 6.21
C GLU A 287 7.34 -22.15 5.02
N VAL A 288 8.34 -21.30 5.27
CA VAL A 288 9.23 -20.76 4.21
C VAL A 288 9.94 -21.87 3.44
N GLU A 289 10.38 -22.95 4.12
CA GLU A 289 11.04 -24.07 3.46
C GLU A 289 10.06 -24.97 2.67
N GLN A 290 8.82 -25.13 3.13
CA GLN A 290 7.76 -25.78 2.35
C GLN A 290 7.41 -24.98 1.09
N LEU A 291 7.24 -23.66 1.22
CA LEU A 291 6.97 -22.76 0.10
C LEU A 291 8.13 -22.73 -0.92
N ARG A 292 9.39 -22.80 -0.47
CA ARG A 292 10.55 -22.96 -1.36
C ARG A 292 10.46 -24.24 -2.20
N GLN A 293 10.14 -25.37 -1.57
CA GLN A 293 9.98 -26.65 -2.25
C GLN A 293 8.79 -26.64 -3.23
N GLU A 294 7.69 -25.97 -2.90
CA GLU A 294 6.54 -25.81 -3.80
C GLU A 294 6.87 -24.92 -5.00
N VAL A 295 7.52 -23.77 -4.78
CA VAL A 295 8.04 -22.92 -5.86
C VAL A 295 9.02 -23.68 -6.77
N GLU A 296 9.84 -24.59 -6.22
CA GLU A 296 10.72 -25.43 -7.06
C GLU A 296 9.95 -26.49 -7.86
N LYS A 297 8.87 -27.08 -7.32
CA LYS A 297 7.97 -27.99 -8.05
C LYS A 297 7.25 -27.25 -9.19
N LEU A 298 6.72 -26.06 -8.92
CA LEU A 298 6.06 -25.20 -9.91
C LEU A 298 7.03 -24.81 -11.04
N LYS A 299 8.23 -24.33 -10.72
CA LYS A 299 9.28 -24.03 -11.72
C LYS A 299 9.63 -25.24 -12.59
N LYS A 300 9.68 -26.45 -12.03
CA LYS A 300 9.91 -27.70 -12.80
C LYS A 300 8.77 -28.01 -13.76
N TYR A 301 7.51 -27.73 -13.37
CA TYR A 301 6.33 -27.89 -14.21
C TYR A 301 6.27 -26.83 -15.32
N GLU A 302 6.43 -25.54 -15.00
CA GLU A 302 6.49 -24.43 -15.95
C GLU A 302 7.59 -24.65 -17.00
N MET A 303 8.79 -25.05 -16.58
CA MET A 303 9.90 -25.40 -17.46
C MET A 303 9.60 -26.61 -18.36
N ALA A 304 8.66 -27.48 -18.00
CA ALA A 304 8.24 -28.62 -18.81
C ALA A 304 7.18 -28.22 -19.84
N GLU A 305 6.15 -27.46 -19.46
CA GLU A 305 5.16 -26.94 -20.41
C GLU A 305 5.80 -25.96 -21.41
N LEU A 306 6.75 -25.12 -20.97
CA LEU A 306 7.53 -24.25 -21.85
C LEU A 306 8.35 -25.04 -22.89
N ARG A 307 8.85 -26.23 -22.54
CA ARG A 307 9.55 -27.11 -23.48
C ARG A 307 8.60 -27.72 -24.50
N LYS A 308 7.45 -28.28 -24.07
CA LYS A 308 6.41 -28.76 -24.99
C LYS A 308 5.93 -27.66 -25.94
N ALA A 309 5.72 -26.45 -25.44
CA ALA A 309 5.28 -25.31 -26.25
C ALA A 309 6.33 -24.94 -27.33
N LYS A 310 7.63 -24.99 -27.00
CA LYS A 310 8.71 -24.81 -27.98
C LYS A 310 8.74 -25.94 -29.00
N GLU A 311 8.69 -27.21 -28.56
CA GLU A 311 8.68 -28.38 -29.44
C GLU A 311 7.50 -28.38 -30.43
N LEU A 312 6.32 -27.92 -29.98
CA LEU A 312 5.15 -27.71 -30.85
C LEU A 312 5.34 -26.54 -31.83
N ASN A 313 5.95 -25.44 -31.41
CA ASN A 313 6.23 -24.30 -32.29
C ASN A 313 7.30 -24.64 -33.34
N ASP A 314 8.39 -25.32 -32.96
CA ASP A 314 9.43 -25.81 -33.86
C ASP A 314 8.85 -26.76 -34.93
N ARG A 315 7.88 -27.59 -34.54
CA ARG A 315 7.11 -28.46 -35.46
C ARG A 315 6.24 -27.65 -36.42
N LEU A 316 5.51 -26.65 -35.93
CA LEU A 316 4.71 -25.76 -36.78
C LEU A 316 5.60 -24.97 -37.76
N ASP A 317 6.77 -24.50 -37.33
CA ASP A 317 7.73 -23.83 -38.21
C ASP A 317 8.31 -24.77 -39.27
N LEU A 318 8.51 -26.06 -38.96
CA LEU A 318 8.87 -27.08 -39.97
C LEU A 318 7.74 -27.28 -40.99
N GLU A 319 6.49 -27.35 -40.54
CA GLU A 319 5.31 -27.50 -41.40
C GLU A 319 5.07 -26.26 -42.28
N ILE A 320 5.18 -25.05 -41.72
CA ILE A 320 5.13 -23.77 -42.45
C ILE A 320 6.24 -23.71 -43.52
N ARG A 321 7.45 -24.18 -43.22
CA ARG A 321 8.54 -24.29 -44.21
C ARG A 321 8.23 -25.31 -45.30
N ALA A 322 7.67 -26.47 -44.97
CA ALA A 322 7.25 -27.48 -45.94
C ALA A 322 6.12 -26.99 -46.86
N LEU A 323 5.11 -26.31 -46.31
CA LEU A 323 4.02 -25.68 -47.06
C LEU A 323 4.54 -24.57 -47.97
N ARG A 324 5.40 -23.67 -47.48
CA ARG A 324 6.07 -22.64 -48.31
C ARG A 324 6.91 -23.23 -49.43
N ASN A 325 7.54 -24.39 -49.22
CA ASN A 325 8.22 -25.13 -50.29
C ASN A 325 7.23 -25.71 -51.31
N ARG A 326 6.15 -26.37 -50.87
CA ARG A 326 5.16 -26.95 -51.80
C ARG A 326 4.44 -25.89 -52.62
N VAL A 327 4.12 -24.73 -52.04
CA VAL A 327 3.58 -23.57 -52.77
C VAL A 327 4.53 -23.12 -53.88
N ARG A 328 5.84 -22.92 -53.57
CA ARG A 328 6.84 -22.60 -54.61
C ARG A 328 6.91 -23.65 -55.73
N SER A 329 6.85 -24.94 -55.40
CA SER A 329 6.79 -26.00 -56.42
C SER A 329 5.54 -25.87 -57.30
N LEU A 330 4.37 -25.67 -56.69
CA LEU A 330 3.10 -25.47 -57.41
C LEU A 330 3.12 -24.21 -58.29
N ASP A 331 3.77 -23.13 -57.85
CA ASP A 331 3.95 -21.93 -58.67
C ASP A 331 4.90 -22.17 -59.86
N THR A 332 5.94 -22.99 -59.71
CA THR A 332 6.79 -23.41 -60.85
C THR A 332 6.07 -24.37 -61.80
N GLU A 333 5.28 -25.32 -61.27
CA GLU A 333 4.40 -26.20 -62.05
C GLU A 333 3.41 -25.35 -62.88
N LYS A 334 2.70 -24.43 -62.23
CA LYS A 334 1.79 -23.46 -62.86
C LYS A 334 2.47 -22.60 -63.94
N SER A 335 3.66 -22.05 -63.65
CA SER A 335 4.38 -21.19 -64.59
C SER A 335 4.82 -21.97 -65.84
N SER A 336 5.30 -23.21 -65.67
CA SER A 336 5.65 -24.08 -66.81
C SER A 336 4.42 -24.48 -67.64
N LEU A 337 3.29 -24.77 -66.99
CA LEU A 337 2.02 -25.02 -67.68
C LEU A 337 1.55 -23.78 -68.47
N GLN A 338 1.67 -22.57 -67.91
CA GLN A 338 1.37 -21.33 -68.62
C GLN A 338 2.25 -21.13 -69.87
N HIS A 339 3.55 -21.43 -69.79
CA HIS A 339 4.43 -21.42 -70.97
C HIS A 339 4.04 -22.46 -72.02
N THR A 340 3.66 -23.68 -71.63
CA THR A 340 3.20 -24.70 -72.60
C THR A 340 1.86 -24.33 -73.25
N VAL A 341 0.93 -23.71 -72.52
CA VAL A 341 -0.34 -23.21 -73.08
C VAL A 341 -0.09 -22.09 -74.10
N LEU A 342 0.79 -21.13 -73.79
CA LEU A 342 1.16 -20.07 -74.73
C LEU A 342 1.79 -20.63 -76.00
N SER A 343 2.74 -21.58 -75.89
CA SER A 343 3.36 -22.20 -77.07
C SER A 343 2.36 -23.04 -77.90
N LEU A 344 1.35 -23.64 -77.26
CA LEU A 344 0.26 -24.32 -77.96
C LEU A 344 -0.70 -23.34 -78.64
N GLN A 345 -0.92 -22.14 -78.09
CA GLN A 345 -1.67 -21.07 -78.77
C GLN A 345 -0.91 -20.56 -79.99
N GLU A 346 0.40 -20.26 -79.88
CA GLU A 346 1.24 -19.88 -81.02
C GLU A 346 1.23 -20.95 -82.13
N GLN A 347 1.24 -22.23 -81.75
CA GLN A 347 1.14 -23.36 -82.70
C GLN A 347 -0.25 -23.49 -83.33
N LEU A 348 -1.33 -23.22 -82.58
CA LEU A 348 -2.70 -23.20 -83.12
C LEU A 348 -2.89 -22.04 -84.11
N GLU A 349 -2.49 -20.82 -83.74
CA GLU A 349 -2.55 -19.66 -84.62
C GLU A 349 -1.69 -19.87 -85.89
N SER A 350 -0.51 -20.48 -85.76
CA SER A 350 0.34 -20.88 -86.90
C SER A 350 -0.33 -21.95 -87.77
N ALA A 351 -1.03 -22.92 -87.18
CA ALA A 351 -1.73 -23.97 -87.89
C ALA A 351 -2.98 -23.44 -88.62
N GLU A 352 -3.74 -22.53 -88.02
CA GLU A 352 -4.87 -21.85 -88.66
C GLU A 352 -4.41 -21.00 -89.85
N GLN A 353 -3.29 -20.27 -89.71
CA GLN A 353 -2.67 -19.53 -90.82
C GLN A 353 -2.22 -20.46 -91.97
N GLN A 354 -1.63 -21.61 -91.65
CA GLN A 354 -1.28 -22.63 -92.66
C GLN A 354 -2.52 -23.25 -93.30
N GLN A 355 -3.59 -23.48 -92.54
CA GLN A 355 -4.85 -24.05 -93.04
C GLN A 355 -5.60 -23.08 -93.96
N GLN A 356 -5.51 -21.76 -93.72
CA GLN A 356 -6.01 -20.74 -94.65
C GLN A 356 -5.20 -20.69 -95.97
N GLN A 357 -3.91 -21.05 -95.96
CA GLN A 357 -3.08 -21.10 -97.17
C GLN A 357 -3.23 -22.39 -98.00
N GLN A 358 -3.93 -23.43 -97.52
CA GLN A 358 -4.02 -24.74 -98.19
C GLN A 358 -5.36 -25.04 -98.90
N GLN A 359 -6.26 -24.07 -99.07
CA GLN A 359 -7.55 -24.27 -99.77
C GLN A 359 -7.47 -24.28 -101.31
N THR A 360 -6.53 -25.03 -101.90
CA THR A 360 -6.58 -25.47 -103.31
C THR A 360 -5.80 -26.76 -103.53
N GLY A 361 -6.46 -27.87 -103.92
CA GLY A 361 -5.78 -29.03 -104.52
C GLY A 361 -6.24 -30.45 -104.11
N GLN A 362 -7.19 -31.01 -104.85
CA GLN A 362 -7.32 -32.44 -105.22
C GLN A 362 -7.09 -33.57 -104.18
N VAL A 363 -8.20 -34.08 -103.62
CA VAL A 363 -8.79 -35.41 -103.95
C VAL A 363 -7.87 -36.68 -104.01
N GLN A 364 -8.22 -37.67 -103.16
CA GLN A 364 -7.98 -39.13 -103.22
C GLN A 364 -6.55 -39.70 -103.10
N ALA A 365 -6.33 -40.55 -102.07
CA ALA A 365 -5.91 -41.98 -102.20
C ALA A 365 -5.37 -42.63 -100.88
N VAL A 366 -6.06 -42.52 -99.72
CA VAL A 366 -5.50 -42.97 -98.41
C VAL A 366 -6.45 -43.76 -97.48
N GLU A 367 -7.57 -44.29 -97.98
CA GLU A 367 -8.61 -44.89 -97.11
C GLU A 367 -8.15 -46.17 -96.37
N LEU A 368 -7.32 -47.01 -96.99
CA LEU A 368 -6.92 -48.31 -96.40
C LEU A 368 -5.84 -48.24 -95.30
N THR A 369 -5.04 -47.18 -95.25
CA THR A 369 -4.10 -46.94 -94.13
C THR A 369 -4.70 -46.05 -93.04
N GLN A 370 -5.68 -45.20 -93.38
CA GLN A 370 -6.45 -44.47 -92.38
C GLN A 370 -7.19 -45.42 -91.44
N VAL A 371 -7.95 -46.41 -91.93
CA VAL A 371 -8.69 -47.35 -91.05
C VAL A 371 -7.77 -48.07 -90.05
N ALA A 372 -6.59 -48.53 -90.47
CA ALA A 372 -5.63 -49.19 -89.57
C ALA A 372 -5.01 -48.24 -88.52
N SER A 373 -4.79 -46.97 -88.87
CA SER A 373 -4.29 -45.96 -87.92
C SER A 373 -5.38 -45.45 -86.98
N LEU A 374 -6.62 -45.31 -87.47
CA LEU A 374 -7.80 -44.98 -86.69
C LEU A 374 -8.14 -46.09 -85.70
N ARG A 375 -7.96 -47.36 -86.05
CA ARG A 375 -8.17 -48.48 -85.12
C ARG A 375 -7.18 -48.48 -83.96
N ARG A 376 -5.88 -48.26 -84.22
CA ARG A 376 -4.88 -48.07 -83.14
C ARG A 376 -5.14 -46.81 -82.32
N LYS A 377 -5.60 -45.72 -82.95
CA LYS A 377 -6.03 -44.52 -82.22
C LYS A 377 -7.27 -44.77 -81.36
N ALA A 378 -8.21 -45.61 -81.81
CA ALA A 378 -9.35 -46.03 -81.01
C ALA A 378 -8.91 -46.88 -79.81
N GLU A 379 -8.06 -47.88 -80.01
CA GLU A 379 -7.48 -48.72 -78.93
C GLU A 379 -6.65 -47.88 -77.94
N GLN A 380 -5.92 -46.86 -78.41
CA GLN A 380 -5.23 -45.88 -77.57
C GLN A 380 -6.20 -44.94 -76.84
N LEU A 381 -7.24 -44.43 -77.49
CA LEU A 381 -8.25 -43.59 -76.85
C LEU A 381 -9.08 -44.37 -75.84
N GLU A 382 -9.37 -45.65 -76.08
CA GLU A 382 -10.11 -46.54 -75.19
C GLU A 382 -9.28 -46.91 -73.96
N SER A 383 -7.98 -47.20 -74.12
CA SER A 383 -7.07 -47.38 -72.98
C SER A 383 -6.82 -46.08 -72.21
N VAL A 384 -6.72 -44.92 -72.87
CA VAL A 384 -6.68 -43.60 -72.21
C VAL A 384 -7.98 -43.30 -71.48
N LEU A 385 -9.15 -43.60 -72.05
CA LEU A 385 -10.45 -43.40 -71.41
C LEU A 385 -10.60 -44.31 -70.18
N GLN A 386 -10.18 -45.57 -70.28
CA GLN A 386 -10.21 -46.54 -69.17
C GLN A 386 -9.22 -46.15 -68.06
N GLN A 387 -8.03 -45.63 -68.41
CA GLN A 387 -7.07 -45.08 -67.46
C GLN A 387 -7.59 -43.77 -66.83
N GLN A 388 -8.28 -42.92 -67.59
CA GLN A 388 -8.90 -41.69 -67.11
C GLN A 388 -10.09 -41.98 -66.18
N GLN A 389 -10.89 -43.00 -66.46
CA GLN A 389 -11.93 -43.51 -65.55
C GLN A 389 -11.32 -44.03 -64.24
N LEU A 390 -10.21 -44.78 -64.31
CA LEU A 390 -9.51 -45.26 -63.11
C LEU A 390 -8.94 -44.10 -62.28
N VAL A 391 -8.38 -43.07 -62.93
CA VAL A 391 -7.88 -41.85 -62.28
C VAL A 391 -9.04 -41.05 -61.67
N GLN A 392 -10.16 -40.89 -62.36
CA GLN A 392 -11.36 -40.21 -61.82
C GLN A 392 -11.95 -40.97 -60.62
N ALA A 393 -12.03 -42.31 -60.68
CA ALA A 393 -12.49 -43.14 -59.56
C ALA A 393 -11.56 -43.00 -58.34
N ASN A 394 -10.25 -43.00 -58.55
CA ASN A 394 -9.27 -42.77 -57.49
C ASN A 394 -9.34 -41.34 -56.93
N GLN A 395 -9.50 -40.32 -57.77
CA GLN A 395 -9.70 -38.93 -57.34
C GLN A 395 -10.99 -38.76 -56.53
N ALA A 396 -12.10 -39.38 -56.95
CA ALA A 396 -13.35 -39.38 -56.19
C ALA A 396 -13.21 -40.10 -54.84
N SER A 397 -12.46 -41.21 -54.79
CA SER A 397 -12.14 -41.96 -53.57
C SER A 397 -11.31 -41.13 -52.59
N GLU A 398 -10.24 -40.47 -53.05
CA GLU A 398 -9.42 -39.59 -52.21
C GLU A 398 -10.16 -38.32 -51.78
N LEU A 399 -11.02 -37.74 -52.63
CA LEU A 399 -11.90 -36.63 -52.24
C LEU A 399 -12.91 -37.05 -51.16
N ALA A 400 -13.50 -38.24 -51.26
CA ALA A 400 -14.41 -38.78 -50.25
C ALA A 400 -13.68 -39.02 -48.91
N LYS A 401 -12.47 -39.59 -48.93
CA LYS A 401 -11.62 -39.73 -47.73
C LYS A 401 -11.25 -38.38 -47.11
N ALA A 402 -10.87 -37.40 -47.94
CA ALA A 402 -10.53 -36.06 -47.48
C ALA A 402 -11.73 -35.29 -46.91
N GLN A 403 -12.94 -35.54 -47.43
CA GLN A 403 -14.18 -35.02 -46.85
C GLN A 403 -14.53 -35.71 -45.52
N ALA A 404 -14.42 -37.04 -45.45
CA ALA A 404 -14.66 -37.80 -44.22
C ALA A 404 -13.70 -37.38 -43.10
N ALA A 405 -12.40 -37.26 -43.38
CA ALA A 405 -11.40 -36.81 -42.40
C ALA A 405 -11.65 -35.37 -41.90
N LYS A 406 -12.11 -34.47 -42.78
CA LYS A 406 -12.53 -33.10 -42.38
C LYS A 406 -13.78 -33.10 -41.52
N LEU A 407 -14.77 -33.96 -41.83
CA LEU A 407 -15.96 -34.13 -41.01
C LEU A 407 -15.59 -34.65 -39.62
N GLU A 408 -14.72 -35.66 -39.54
CA GLU A 408 -14.28 -36.23 -38.27
C GLU A 408 -13.49 -35.21 -37.42
N GLN A 409 -12.63 -34.38 -38.03
CA GLN A 409 -11.98 -33.25 -37.35
C GLN A 409 -12.98 -32.20 -36.87
N SER A 410 -14.04 -31.94 -37.64
CA SER A 410 -15.15 -31.07 -37.22
C SER A 410 -15.88 -31.66 -36.00
N ASP A 411 -16.22 -32.94 -36.02
CA ASP A 411 -16.91 -33.60 -34.91
C ASP A 411 -16.04 -33.71 -33.65
N GLN A 412 -14.73 -33.92 -33.81
CA GLN A 412 -13.76 -33.91 -32.71
C GLN A 412 -13.64 -32.51 -32.08
N THR A 413 -13.59 -31.44 -32.88
CA THR A 413 -13.56 -30.06 -32.37
C THR A 413 -14.89 -29.63 -31.76
N CYS A 414 -16.03 -30.03 -32.33
CA CYS A 414 -17.35 -29.83 -31.72
C CYS A 414 -17.47 -30.53 -30.35
N ARG A 415 -17.03 -31.81 -30.22
CA ARG A 415 -16.98 -32.51 -28.94
C ARG A 415 -16.09 -31.80 -27.92
N HIS A 416 -14.89 -31.39 -28.32
CA HIS A 416 -13.96 -30.67 -27.43
C HIS A 416 -14.52 -29.31 -26.94
N LEU A 417 -15.24 -28.59 -27.81
CA LEU A 417 -15.93 -27.35 -27.42
C LEU A 417 -17.12 -27.63 -26.49
N GLN A 418 -17.88 -28.71 -26.72
CA GLN A 418 -19.00 -29.12 -25.86
C GLN A 418 -18.53 -29.57 -24.47
N GLU A 419 -17.43 -30.31 -24.39
CA GLU A 419 -16.76 -30.69 -23.14
C GLU A 419 -16.25 -29.46 -22.37
N LYS A 420 -15.61 -28.51 -23.08
CA LYS A 420 -15.19 -27.22 -22.49
C LYS A 420 -16.38 -26.42 -21.95
N LEU A 421 -17.49 -26.35 -22.69
CA LEU A 421 -18.69 -25.65 -22.27
C LEU A 421 -19.27 -26.30 -21.01
N ALA A 422 -19.42 -27.64 -20.99
CA ALA A 422 -19.90 -28.38 -19.81
C ALA A 422 -18.98 -28.19 -18.59
N ALA A 423 -17.66 -28.19 -18.79
CA ALA A 423 -16.70 -27.92 -17.72
C ALA A 423 -16.75 -26.48 -17.21
N GLN A 424 -17.07 -25.50 -18.06
CA GLN A 424 -17.35 -24.11 -17.64
C GLN A 424 -18.68 -24.03 -16.87
N THR A 425 -19.76 -24.66 -17.35
CA THR A 425 -21.06 -24.69 -16.65
C THR A 425 -20.94 -25.30 -15.26
N LYS A 426 -20.21 -26.42 -15.10
CA LYS A 426 -19.96 -27.02 -13.78
C LYS A 426 -19.22 -26.07 -12.84
N LYS A 427 -18.20 -25.36 -13.33
CA LYS A 427 -17.44 -24.37 -12.57
C LYS A 427 -18.22 -23.08 -12.25
N LEU A 428 -19.33 -22.82 -12.93
CA LEU A 428 -20.26 -21.75 -12.56
C LEU A 428 -21.19 -22.22 -11.45
N LEU A 429 -21.77 -23.42 -11.57
CA LEU A 429 -22.56 -24.06 -10.50
C LEU A 429 -21.78 -24.17 -9.17
N GLU A 430 -20.53 -24.65 -9.22
CA GLU A 430 -19.63 -24.72 -8.05
C GLU A 430 -19.36 -23.35 -7.40
N LYS A 431 -19.47 -22.26 -8.17
CA LYS A 431 -19.36 -20.88 -7.66
C LYS A 431 -20.68 -20.35 -7.13
N GLU A 432 -21.81 -20.71 -7.75
CA GLU A 432 -23.15 -20.35 -7.28
C GLU A 432 -23.42 -20.98 -5.91
N GLU A 433 -23.12 -22.27 -5.73
CA GLU A 433 -23.17 -22.96 -4.42
C GLU A 433 -22.30 -22.27 -3.35
N LEU A 434 -21.10 -21.81 -3.72
CA LEU A 434 -20.21 -21.07 -2.82
C LEU A 434 -20.77 -19.69 -2.47
N VAL A 435 -21.37 -18.98 -3.43
CA VAL A 435 -22.02 -17.67 -3.20
C VAL A 435 -23.23 -17.82 -2.29
N GLU A 436 -24.07 -18.84 -2.47
CA GLU A 436 -25.19 -19.12 -1.55
C GLU A 436 -24.70 -19.43 -0.14
N SER A 437 -23.64 -20.23 0.01
CA SER A 437 -23.03 -20.54 1.30
C SER A 437 -22.51 -19.28 2.02
N LEU A 438 -21.79 -18.41 1.29
CA LEU A 438 -21.33 -17.12 1.81
C LEU A 438 -22.50 -16.20 2.16
N GLN A 439 -23.56 -16.16 1.35
CA GLN A 439 -24.75 -15.35 1.60
C GLN A 439 -25.51 -15.80 2.87
N GLN A 440 -25.61 -17.11 3.11
CA GLN A 440 -26.12 -17.64 4.39
C GLN A 440 -25.22 -17.25 5.57
N GLN A 441 -23.90 -17.24 5.41
CA GLN A 441 -22.98 -16.86 6.47
C GLN A 441 -23.06 -15.35 6.78
N VAL A 442 -23.21 -14.49 5.77
CA VAL A 442 -23.49 -13.05 5.95
C VAL A 442 -24.80 -12.84 6.72
N GLN A 443 -25.88 -13.54 6.36
CA GLN A 443 -27.16 -13.46 7.10
C GLN A 443 -27.02 -13.86 8.57
N ARG A 444 -26.27 -14.92 8.88
CA ARG A 444 -26.00 -15.35 10.27
C ARG A 444 -25.22 -14.30 11.05
N LEU A 445 -24.20 -13.70 10.45
CA LEU A 445 -23.40 -12.61 11.06
C LEU A 445 -24.25 -11.35 11.28
N GLN A 446 -25.11 -11.00 10.33
CA GLN A 446 -25.99 -9.84 10.42
C GLN A 446 -27.04 -10.00 11.54
N ALA A 447 -27.61 -11.20 11.71
CA ALA A 447 -28.50 -11.52 12.83
C ALA A 447 -27.77 -11.49 14.19
N ALA A 448 -26.54 -12.02 14.26
CA ALA A 448 -25.72 -11.96 15.47
C ALA A 448 -25.36 -10.52 15.86
N LEU A 449 -25.07 -9.65 14.88
CA LEU A 449 -24.81 -8.23 15.11
C LEU A 449 -26.05 -7.50 15.66
N GLN A 450 -27.24 -7.76 15.11
CA GLN A 450 -28.50 -7.22 15.63
C GLN A 450 -28.77 -7.68 17.08
N GLN A 451 -28.46 -8.95 17.41
CA GLN A 451 -28.58 -9.48 18.76
C GLN A 451 -27.61 -8.78 19.74
N GLN A 452 -26.36 -8.55 19.33
CA GLN A 452 -25.36 -7.79 20.10
C GLN A 452 -25.81 -6.34 20.35
N GLN A 453 -26.35 -5.66 19.34
CA GLN A 453 -26.90 -4.30 19.48
C GLN A 453 -28.07 -4.24 20.47
N GLN A 454 -28.97 -5.23 20.44
CA GLN A 454 -30.07 -5.33 21.43
C GLN A 454 -29.55 -5.58 22.85
N GLN A 455 -28.51 -6.41 23.01
CA GLN A 455 -27.88 -6.66 24.31
C GLN A 455 -27.19 -5.41 24.87
N LEU A 456 -26.45 -4.66 24.03
CA LEU A 456 -25.85 -3.39 24.42
C LEU A 456 -26.89 -2.36 24.86
N GLY A 457 -28.00 -2.22 24.12
CA GLY A 457 -29.12 -1.35 24.50
C GLY A 457 -29.77 -1.75 25.84
N ALA A 458 -29.91 -3.05 26.11
CA ALA A 458 -30.43 -3.54 27.38
C ALA A 458 -29.46 -3.27 28.56
N VAL A 459 -28.15 -3.43 28.36
CA VAL A 459 -27.12 -3.14 29.37
C VAL A 459 -27.04 -1.64 29.65
N GLN A 460 -27.12 -0.77 28.63
CA GLN A 460 -27.15 0.68 28.82
C GLN A 460 -28.35 1.11 29.66
N LEU A 461 -29.56 0.65 29.31
CA LEU A 461 -30.77 0.92 30.10
C LEU A 461 -30.71 0.37 31.53
N GLN A 462 -29.89 -0.66 31.80
CA GLN A 462 -29.65 -1.15 33.15
C GLN A 462 -28.63 -0.28 33.92
N ALA A 463 -27.61 0.24 33.24
CA ALA A 463 -26.66 1.19 33.82
C ALA A 463 -27.35 2.52 34.16
N ASP A 464 -28.12 3.11 33.25
CA ASP A 464 -28.86 4.36 33.46
C ASP A 464 -29.80 4.27 34.68
N ARG A 465 -30.45 3.11 34.86
CA ARG A 465 -31.31 2.82 36.04
C ARG A 465 -30.50 2.66 37.32
N ALA A 466 -29.31 2.07 37.26
CA ALA A 466 -28.43 1.95 38.44
C ALA A 466 -27.92 3.32 38.90
N ASP A 467 -27.59 4.22 37.95
CA ASP A 467 -27.18 5.59 38.23
C ASP A 467 -28.30 6.43 38.86
N GLU A 468 -29.54 6.33 38.38
CA GLU A 468 -30.67 7.02 39.03
C GLU A 468 -30.98 6.48 40.43
N LEU A 469 -30.85 5.17 40.66
CA LEU A 469 -30.97 4.57 42.00
C LEU A 469 -29.81 4.99 42.93
N ALA A 470 -28.60 5.17 42.39
CA ALA A 470 -27.47 5.71 43.14
C ALA A 470 -27.69 7.18 43.52
N LYS A 471 -28.21 8.00 42.59
CA LYS A 471 -28.57 9.41 42.83
C LYS A 471 -29.68 9.54 43.89
N SER A 472 -30.73 8.72 43.85
CA SER A 472 -31.80 8.76 44.86
C SER A 472 -31.29 8.35 46.23
N SER A 473 -30.53 7.25 46.33
CA SER A 473 -29.91 6.77 47.58
C SER A 473 -28.93 7.81 48.17
N ALA A 474 -28.11 8.46 47.35
CA ALA A 474 -27.24 9.55 47.79
C ALA A 474 -28.04 10.75 48.34
N ASN A 475 -29.16 11.12 47.70
CA ASN A 475 -30.04 12.19 48.16
C ASN A 475 -30.71 11.85 49.50
N GLU A 476 -31.19 10.62 49.69
CA GLU A 476 -31.73 10.12 50.97
C GLU A 476 -30.67 10.17 52.08
N LEU A 477 -29.44 9.72 51.79
CA LEU A 477 -28.32 9.78 52.73
C LEU A 477 -27.95 11.22 53.09
N ILE A 478 -28.01 12.17 52.13
CA ILE A 478 -27.81 13.61 52.38
C ILE A 478 -28.92 14.19 53.27
N GLN A 479 -30.18 13.81 53.06
CA GLN A 479 -31.30 14.24 53.91
C GLN A 479 -31.15 13.70 55.33
N SER A 480 -30.85 12.42 55.49
CA SER A 480 -30.59 11.78 56.79
C SER A 480 -29.43 12.45 57.54
N ASN A 481 -28.31 12.72 56.86
CA ASN A 481 -27.18 13.42 57.49
C ASN A 481 -27.50 14.87 57.91
N ARG A 482 -28.43 15.56 57.21
CA ARG A 482 -28.92 16.87 57.65
C ARG A 482 -29.74 16.75 58.93
N THR A 483 -30.70 15.82 59.01
CA THR A 483 -31.52 15.65 60.23
C THR A 483 -30.68 15.23 61.44
N CYS A 484 -29.70 14.33 61.26
CA CYS A 484 -28.74 13.96 62.32
C CYS A 484 -27.95 15.18 62.82
N ARG A 485 -27.46 16.04 61.91
CA ARG A 485 -26.75 17.28 62.26
C ARG A 485 -27.63 18.28 63.00
N ASP A 486 -28.89 18.42 62.58
CA ASP A 486 -29.84 19.33 63.23
C ASP A 486 -30.23 18.84 64.65
N LEU A 487 -30.33 17.52 64.86
CA LEU A 487 -30.50 16.91 66.18
C LEU A 487 -29.25 17.12 67.05
N GLN A 488 -28.05 16.92 66.51
CA GLN A 488 -26.79 17.17 67.21
C GLN A 488 -26.63 18.65 67.60
N ASN A 489 -27.01 19.58 66.73
CA ASN A 489 -27.02 21.01 67.01
C ASN A 489 -28.01 21.38 68.13
N LYS A 490 -29.21 20.80 68.13
CA LYS A 490 -30.21 20.97 69.19
C LYS A 490 -29.71 20.42 70.53
N LEU A 491 -29.09 19.24 70.53
CA LEU A 491 -28.49 18.64 71.73
C LEU A 491 -27.36 19.52 72.28
N GLY A 492 -26.46 20.01 71.43
CA GLY A 492 -25.37 20.93 71.82
C GLY A 492 -25.87 22.31 72.29
N ALA A 493 -27.02 22.78 71.82
CA ALA A 493 -27.69 23.96 72.39
C ALA A 493 -28.26 23.66 73.79
N HIS A 494 -28.90 22.51 73.98
CA HIS A 494 -29.45 22.11 75.28
C HIS A 494 -28.36 21.90 76.34
N VAL A 495 -27.24 21.26 75.97
CA VAL A 495 -26.07 21.09 76.86
C VAL A 495 -25.49 22.44 77.29
N ARG A 496 -25.40 23.44 76.39
CA ARG A 496 -24.95 24.79 76.76
C ARG A 496 -25.89 25.47 77.76
N SER A 497 -27.20 25.41 77.53
CA SER A 497 -28.20 25.93 78.48
C SER A 497 -28.12 25.23 79.86
N LEU A 498 -27.86 23.92 79.90
CA LEU A 498 -27.65 23.21 81.16
C LEU A 498 -26.38 23.67 81.91
N LEU A 499 -25.28 23.94 81.19
CA LEU A 499 -24.05 24.48 81.77
C LEU A 499 -24.19 25.94 82.24
N GLU A 500 -24.99 26.74 81.54
CA GLU A 500 -25.37 28.11 81.95
C GLU A 500 -26.19 28.05 83.25
N ASN A 501 -27.24 27.24 83.31
CA ASN A 501 -28.05 27.01 84.52
C ASN A 501 -27.19 26.47 85.69
N GLU A 502 -26.24 25.57 85.44
CA GLU A 502 -25.33 25.07 86.48
C GLU A 502 -24.38 26.18 86.99
N SER A 503 -23.92 27.08 86.12
CA SER A 503 -23.11 28.23 86.52
C SER A 503 -23.91 29.24 87.35
N GLU A 504 -25.20 29.40 87.06
CA GLU A 504 -26.12 30.25 87.81
C GLU A 504 -26.43 29.64 89.19
N ILE A 505 -26.65 28.31 89.27
CA ILE A 505 -26.76 27.57 90.53
C ILE A 505 -25.47 27.69 91.37
N ARG A 506 -24.29 27.65 90.74
CA ARG A 506 -23.00 27.89 91.43
C ARG A 506 -22.89 29.32 91.96
N SER A 507 -23.34 30.32 91.21
CA SER A 507 -23.41 31.72 91.67
C SER A 507 -24.37 31.90 92.85
N LEU A 508 -25.55 31.29 92.81
CA LEU A 508 -26.53 31.33 93.90
C LEU A 508 -26.03 30.61 95.17
N ARG A 509 -25.29 29.50 95.03
CA ARG A 509 -24.60 28.84 96.16
C ARG A 509 -23.54 29.75 96.76
N GLN A 510 -22.67 30.35 95.93
CA GLN A 510 -21.66 31.31 96.38
C GLN A 510 -22.30 32.45 97.20
N GLN A 511 -23.42 33.01 96.74
CA GLN A 511 -24.16 34.07 97.45
C GLN A 511 -24.79 33.59 98.78
N LEU A 512 -25.23 32.32 98.85
CA LEU A 512 -25.76 31.72 100.06
C LEU A 512 -24.66 31.47 101.11
N ASP A 513 -23.49 30.97 100.68
CA ASP A 513 -22.32 30.77 101.54
C ASP A 513 -21.78 32.11 102.06
N ASP A 514 -21.75 33.13 101.19
CA ASP A 514 -21.46 34.52 101.53
C ASP A 514 -22.44 35.10 102.56
N ALA A 515 -23.72 34.70 102.50
CA ALA A 515 -24.74 35.09 103.48
C ALA A 515 -24.57 34.33 104.80
N ALA A 516 -24.23 33.03 104.75
CA ALA A 516 -23.94 32.20 105.91
C ALA A 516 -22.71 32.69 106.68
N ALA A 517 -21.66 33.17 105.99
CA ALA A 517 -20.52 33.84 106.61
C ALA A 517 -20.93 35.16 107.30
N LYS A 518 -21.89 35.91 106.72
CA LYS A 518 -22.44 37.16 107.29
C LYS A 518 -23.41 36.91 108.45
N THR A 519 -24.04 35.73 108.56
CA THR A 519 -24.78 35.32 109.76
C THR A 519 -23.83 34.78 110.83
N SER A 520 -22.85 33.94 110.50
CA SER A 520 -21.86 33.42 111.45
C SER A 520 -21.03 34.53 112.10
N THR A 521 -20.60 35.55 111.35
CA THR A 521 -19.91 36.72 111.93
C THR A 521 -20.82 37.56 112.85
N ARG A 522 -22.13 37.63 112.57
CA ARG A 522 -23.13 38.21 113.48
C ARG A 522 -23.36 37.37 114.73
N GLU A 523 -23.39 36.05 114.58
CA GLU A 523 -23.59 35.08 115.65
C GLU A 523 -22.39 35.09 116.61
N ASN A 524 -21.16 35.07 116.08
CA ASN A 524 -19.93 35.28 116.83
C ASN A 524 -19.95 36.64 117.56
N SER A 525 -20.39 37.72 116.92
CA SER A 525 -20.52 39.05 117.55
C SER A 525 -21.55 39.09 118.69
N LEU A 526 -22.59 38.25 118.64
CA LEU A 526 -23.57 38.06 119.71
C LEU A 526 -23.03 37.13 120.81
N GLN A 527 -22.22 36.14 120.44
CA GLN A 527 -21.61 35.18 121.36
C GLN A 527 -20.48 35.84 122.19
N ASP A 528 -19.66 36.71 121.60
CA ASP A 528 -18.72 37.58 122.32
C ASP A 528 -19.43 38.51 123.32
N GLN A 529 -20.62 39.00 122.97
CA GLN A 529 -21.46 39.81 123.87
C GLN A 529 -22.06 38.99 125.04
N GLN A 530 -22.17 37.66 124.90
CA GLN A 530 -22.61 36.75 125.97
C GLN A 530 -21.45 36.26 126.84
N LEU A 531 -20.29 35.97 126.25
CA LEU A 531 -19.08 35.46 126.96
C LEU A 531 -18.56 36.43 128.03
N LEU A 532 -18.81 37.74 127.88
CA LEU A 532 -18.48 38.76 128.88
C LEU A 532 -19.28 38.67 130.20
N LYS A 533 -20.26 37.76 130.33
CA LYS A 533 -21.14 37.66 131.52
C LYS A 533 -21.02 36.37 132.35
N HIS A 534 -20.21 35.37 131.97
CA HIS A 534 -20.13 34.10 132.71
C HIS A 534 -18.71 33.61 133.03
N ASN A 535 -17.87 34.49 133.59
CA ASN A 535 -16.58 34.10 134.18
C ASN A 535 -16.66 34.03 135.72
N LYS A 536 -17.01 32.85 136.25
CA LYS A 536 -16.75 32.40 137.64
C LYS A 536 -17.14 30.92 137.79
N ALA A 537 -16.22 30.12 138.33
CA ALA A 537 -16.30 28.66 138.54
C ALA A 537 -16.44 27.81 137.24
N ASP A 538 -15.69 26.71 137.05
CA ASP A 538 -14.52 26.29 137.82
C ASP A 538 -13.47 25.49 137.03
N SER A 539 -12.31 25.31 137.67
CA SER A 539 -11.07 24.79 137.07
C SER A 539 -11.03 23.28 136.78
N ARG A 540 -10.41 22.94 135.64
CA ARG A 540 -9.29 21.97 135.41
C ARG A 540 -8.83 21.09 136.61
N PRO A 541 -8.28 19.86 136.42
CA PRO A 541 -7.35 19.51 135.30
C PRO A 541 -7.28 18.04 134.79
N ARG A 542 -6.55 17.82 133.67
CA ARG A 542 -5.67 16.65 133.30
C ARG A 542 -6.24 15.20 133.34
N THR A 543 -5.62 14.15 132.77
CA THR A 543 -4.37 13.91 132.00
C THR A 543 -4.70 13.36 130.59
N ASP A 544 -3.90 13.52 129.52
CA ASP A 544 -2.49 13.12 129.29
C ASP A 544 -2.24 11.59 129.28
N THR A 545 -2.64 10.94 128.18
CA THR A 545 -2.03 9.74 127.56
C THR A 545 -2.55 9.65 126.11
N GLY A 546 -1.78 9.36 125.07
CA GLY A 546 -0.35 9.02 124.97
C GLY A 546 -0.16 7.68 124.28
N CYS A 547 0.87 7.57 123.41
CA CYS A 547 1.36 6.32 122.79
C CYS A 547 0.41 5.66 121.74
N GLN A 548 0.89 4.91 120.73
CA GLN A 548 2.18 4.86 120.00
C GLN A 548 2.06 3.85 118.82
N LEU A 549 3.20 3.55 118.18
CA LEU A 549 3.50 2.38 117.34
C LEU A 549 2.80 2.35 115.97
N GLU A 550 3.50 2.38 114.82
CA GLU A 550 4.67 1.62 114.33
C GLU A 550 4.25 0.39 113.49
N ASP A 551 4.68 0.43 112.22
CA ASP A 551 5.46 -0.61 111.52
C ASP A 551 4.81 -2.01 111.27
N ASP A 552 5.35 -2.91 110.43
CA ASP A 552 6.56 -2.84 109.60
C ASP A 552 6.46 -3.68 108.30
N THR A 553 7.57 -3.78 107.55
CA THR A 553 8.17 -5.00 106.97
C THR A 553 7.27 -6.25 106.93
N GLY A 554 7.08 -6.94 105.80
CA GLY A 554 8.05 -7.19 104.71
C GLY A 554 8.59 -8.62 104.78
N LEU A 555 9.45 -9.01 103.82
CA LEU A 555 9.91 -10.41 103.58
C LEU A 555 8.76 -11.33 103.07
N GLN A 556 8.87 -12.17 102.03
CA GLN A 556 9.95 -13.06 101.55
C GLN A 556 10.20 -14.26 102.48
N THR A 557 9.96 -15.49 102.00
CA THR A 557 10.87 -16.68 102.11
C THR A 557 10.19 -17.95 101.55
N GLN A 558 11.03 -18.95 101.26
CA GLN A 558 10.75 -20.29 100.70
C GLN A 558 9.80 -21.18 101.53
N PRO A 559 9.25 -22.26 100.94
CA PRO A 559 8.44 -23.24 101.67
C PRO A 559 9.28 -24.09 102.63
N CYS A 560 8.68 -24.52 103.74
CA CYS A 560 9.18 -25.62 104.56
C CYS A 560 8.07 -26.37 105.31
N LYS A 561 7.99 -27.68 105.01
CA LYS A 561 7.57 -28.79 105.88
C LYS A 561 6.10 -28.87 106.33
N GLU A 562 5.55 -30.05 106.06
CA GLU A 562 4.52 -30.66 106.90
C GLU A 562 5.08 -30.90 108.31
N ASP A 563 4.26 -30.70 109.34
CA ASP A 563 4.10 -31.66 110.42
C ASP A 563 2.75 -31.43 111.15
N THR A 564 2.23 -32.47 111.80
CA THR A 564 0.85 -32.57 112.29
C THR A 564 0.53 -31.75 113.54
N VAL A 565 -0.75 -31.36 113.73
CA VAL A 565 -1.60 -31.71 114.90
C VAL A 565 -3.01 -31.09 114.79
N ASP A 566 -4.04 -31.85 115.18
CA ASP A 566 -5.46 -31.43 115.14
C ASP A 566 -5.83 -30.37 116.19
N LYS A 567 -6.80 -29.49 115.83
CA LYS A 567 -8.03 -29.26 116.62
C LYS A 567 -9.08 -28.37 115.93
N GLU A 568 -10.34 -28.72 116.21
CA GLU A 568 -11.60 -28.21 115.70
C GLU A 568 -11.72 -26.67 115.61
N ARG A 569 -12.11 -26.17 114.43
CA ARG A 569 -12.79 -24.87 114.22
C ARG A 569 -13.78 -24.97 113.05
N PRO A 570 -15.05 -24.54 113.20
CA PRO A 570 -16.02 -24.54 112.09
C PRO A 570 -15.60 -23.69 110.87
N ASP A 571 -14.90 -22.56 111.12
CA ASP A 571 -14.35 -21.65 110.10
C ASP A 571 -13.63 -22.38 108.95
N TYR A 572 -12.86 -23.43 109.27
CA TYR A 572 -12.02 -24.10 108.30
C TYR A 572 -12.83 -24.84 107.23
N GLU A 573 -14.01 -25.36 107.57
CA GLU A 573 -14.84 -26.09 106.62
C GLU A 573 -15.58 -25.16 105.65
N GLU A 574 -15.93 -23.95 106.08
CA GLU A 574 -16.55 -22.92 105.23
C GLU A 574 -15.50 -22.24 104.32
N VAL A 575 -14.29 -21.99 104.83
CA VAL A 575 -13.14 -21.57 104.02
C VAL A 575 -12.76 -22.66 102.98
N MET A 576 -12.75 -23.95 103.35
CA MET A 576 -12.53 -25.00 102.36
C MET A 576 -13.63 -25.04 101.30
N LYS A 577 -14.92 -24.92 101.67
CA LYS A 577 -16.03 -24.91 100.70
C LYS A 577 -15.90 -23.74 99.71
N THR A 578 -15.61 -22.54 100.17
CA THR A 578 -15.40 -21.38 99.29
C THR A 578 -14.15 -21.53 98.39
N LEU A 579 -13.08 -22.15 98.87
CA LEU A 579 -11.92 -22.50 98.05
C LEU A 579 -12.21 -23.59 97.00
N PHE A 580 -13.08 -24.56 97.31
CA PHE A 580 -13.55 -25.53 96.31
C PHE A 580 -14.48 -24.89 95.28
N SER A 581 -15.45 -24.07 95.68
CA SER A 581 -16.32 -23.36 94.73
C SER A 581 -15.56 -22.41 93.81
N THR A 582 -14.66 -21.58 94.35
CA THR A 582 -13.82 -20.68 93.52
C THR A 582 -12.85 -21.46 92.62
N ARG A 583 -12.42 -22.66 93.01
CA ARG A 583 -11.68 -23.58 92.13
C ARG A 583 -12.56 -24.14 91.01
N GLU A 584 -13.77 -24.59 91.31
CA GLU A 584 -14.73 -25.09 90.31
C GLU A 584 -15.12 -23.99 89.32
N GLU A 585 -15.33 -22.76 89.79
CA GLU A 585 -15.50 -21.55 88.96
C GLU A 585 -14.26 -21.31 88.07
N CYS A 586 -13.05 -21.38 88.62
CA CYS A 586 -11.82 -21.26 87.84
C CYS A 586 -11.65 -22.39 86.80
N GLU A 587 -12.14 -23.60 87.08
CA GLU A 587 -12.12 -24.72 86.13
C GLU A 587 -13.27 -24.64 85.09
N ALA A 588 -14.39 -23.99 85.42
CA ALA A 588 -15.46 -23.64 84.49
C ALA A 588 -15.04 -22.52 83.53
N LEU A 589 -14.50 -21.41 84.05
CA LEU A 589 -13.97 -20.30 83.24
C LEU A 589 -12.86 -20.77 82.28
N LYS A 590 -12.00 -21.71 82.70
CA LYS A 590 -11.01 -22.34 81.80
C LYS A 590 -11.65 -23.13 80.66
N LYS A 591 -12.78 -23.81 80.90
CA LYS A 591 -13.53 -24.51 79.84
C LYS A 591 -14.17 -23.50 78.89
N GLU A 592 -14.82 -22.46 79.41
CA GLU A 592 -15.42 -21.38 78.61
C GLU A 592 -14.37 -20.65 77.74
N ILE A 593 -13.18 -20.37 78.29
CA ILE A 593 -12.05 -19.81 77.52
C ILE A 593 -11.60 -20.78 76.42
N CYS A 594 -11.49 -22.08 76.69
CA CYS A 594 -11.16 -23.08 75.68
C CYS A 594 -12.24 -23.22 74.59
N GLU A 595 -13.52 -23.17 74.95
CA GLU A 595 -14.64 -23.28 74.02
C GLU A 595 -14.79 -22.03 73.15
N THR A 596 -14.63 -20.84 73.72
CA THR A 596 -14.62 -19.57 72.96
C THR A 596 -13.42 -19.47 72.03
N LEU A 597 -12.22 -19.91 72.43
CA LEU A 597 -11.06 -20.04 71.55
C LEU A 597 -11.30 -21.01 70.38
N GLN A 598 -11.90 -22.19 70.66
CA GLN A 598 -12.28 -23.12 69.59
C GLN A 598 -13.33 -22.55 68.63
N CYS A 599 -14.24 -21.70 69.10
CA CYS A 599 -15.20 -21.00 68.25
C CYS A 599 -14.52 -19.93 67.40
N LEU A 600 -13.58 -19.15 67.96
CA LEU A 600 -12.78 -18.18 67.21
C LEU A 600 -11.95 -18.87 66.11
N ASP A 601 -11.32 -20.02 66.39
CA ASP A 601 -10.54 -20.75 65.39
C ASP A 601 -11.42 -21.36 64.27
N LYS A 602 -12.66 -21.77 64.57
CA LYS A 602 -13.64 -22.18 63.55
C LYS A 602 -14.00 -21.01 62.62
N GLU A 603 -14.23 -19.81 63.15
CA GLU A 603 -14.52 -18.63 62.30
C GLU A 603 -13.28 -18.13 61.54
N ARG A 604 -12.08 -18.18 62.13
CA ARG A 604 -10.81 -17.91 61.43
C ARG A 604 -10.61 -18.87 60.25
N SER A 605 -10.89 -20.15 60.45
CA SER A 605 -10.82 -21.18 59.40
C SER A 605 -11.81 -20.91 58.27
N LYS A 606 -13.09 -20.65 58.57
CA LYS A 606 -14.11 -20.24 57.59
C LYS A 606 -13.70 -19.00 56.80
N HIS A 607 -13.17 -17.97 57.47
CA HIS A 607 -12.72 -16.74 56.81
C HIS A 607 -11.53 -17.00 55.88
N HIS A 608 -10.57 -17.84 56.30
CA HIS A 608 -9.45 -18.24 55.45
C HIS A 608 -9.91 -19.03 54.22
N GLU A 609 -10.82 -19.99 54.39
CA GLU A 609 -11.39 -20.77 53.29
C GLU A 609 -12.17 -19.87 52.30
N LEU A 610 -12.94 -18.90 52.81
CA LEU A 610 -13.65 -17.92 51.98
C LEU A 610 -12.68 -17.01 51.21
N LYS A 611 -11.57 -16.59 51.84
CA LYS A 611 -10.51 -15.80 51.21
C LYS A 611 -9.83 -16.57 50.08
N GLU A 612 -9.46 -17.83 50.29
CA GLU A 612 -8.86 -18.65 49.23
C GLU A 612 -9.86 -19.01 48.13
N LYS A 613 -11.15 -19.21 48.45
CA LYS A 613 -12.24 -19.31 47.46
C LYS A 613 -12.38 -18.05 46.60
N HIS A 614 -12.25 -16.85 47.19
CA HIS A 614 -12.27 -15.58 46.45
C HIS A 614 -11.02 -15.41 45.58
N LYS A 615 -9.82 -15.66 46.11
CA LYS A 615 -8.55 -15.69 45.37
C LYS A 615 -8.61 -16.64 44.17
N ALA A 616 -9.12 -17.85 44.34
CA ALA A 616 -9.31 -18.81 43.25
C ALA A 616 -10.36 -18.36 42.21
N ARG A 617 -11.35 -17.53 42.58
CA ARG A 617 -12.24 -16.87 41.61
C ARG A 617 -11.50 -15.78 40.84
N LEU A 618 -10.69 -14.95 41.51
CA LEU A 618 -9.85 -13.93 40.87
C LEU A 618 -8.83 -14.56 39.90
N CYS A 619 -8.13 -15.64 40.29
CA CYS A 619 -7.20 -16.33 39.38
C CYS A 619 -7.89 -16.86 38.12
N ARG A 620 -9.10 -17.46 38.24
CA ARG A 620 -9.89 -17.91 37.08
C ARG A 620 -10.44 -16.76 36.23
N ALA A 621 -10.74 -15.60 36.83
CA ALA A 621 -11.12 -14.41 36.09
C ALA A 621 -9.92 -13.86 35.31
N LYS A 622 -8.75 -13.73 35.96
CA LYS A 622 -7.50 -13.31 35.32
C LYS A 622 -7.14 -14.22 34.16
N GLN A 623 -7.10 -15.54 34.36
CA GLN A 623 -6.78 -16.50 33.31
C GLN A 623 -7.65 -16.29 32.06
N LYS A 624 -8.97 -16.11 32.22
CA LYS A 624 -9.86 -15.83 31.09
C LYS A 624 -9.58 -14.51 30.37
N PHE A 625 -9.11 -13.48 31.09
CA PHE A 625 -8.68 -12.24 30.45
C PHE A 625 -7.32 -12.40 29.76
N ASP A 626 -6.40 -13.17 30.34
CA ASP A 626 -5.11 -13.50 29.74
C ASP A 626 -5.34 -14.32 28.43
N ASP A 627 -6.17 -15.36 28.46
CA ASP A 627 -6.56 -16.23 27.33
C ASP A 627 -7.25 -15.44 26.19
N GLU A 628 -8.17 -14.53 26.54
CA GLU A 628 -8.88 -13.68 25.58
C GLU A 628 -7.97 -12.58 25.00
N THR A 629 -6.95 -12.14 25.75
CA THR A 629 -5.96 -11.16 25.27
C THR A 629 -5.00 -11.82 24.29
N SER A 630 -4.44 -12.99 24.62
CA SER A 630 -3.56 -13.71 23.69
C SER A 630 -4.28 -14.11 22.39
N TRP A 631 -5.56 -14.50 22.45
CA TRP A 631 -6.36 -14.74 21.25
C TRP A 631 -6.52 -13.49 20.36
N ARG A 632 -6.70 -12.31 20.97
CA ARG A 632 -6.75 -11.04 20.22
C ARG A 632 -5.39 -10.67 19.65
N ASP A 633 -4.31 -10.85 20.40
CA ASP A 633 -2.95 -10.59 19.94
C ASP A 633 -2.59 -11.51 18.76
N GLU A 634 -2.94 -12.81 18.80
CA GLU A 634 -2.80 -13.73 17.67
C GLU A 634 -3.64 -13.28 16.45
N LYS A 635 -4.89 -12.84 16.66
CA LYS A 635 -5.71 -12.36 15.54
C LYS A 635 -5.21 -11.03 14.97
N ILE A 636 -4.65 -10.14 15.80
CA ILE A 636 -3.95 -8.92 15.36
C ILE A 636 -2.72 -9.31 14.53
N LYS A 637 -1.82 -10.17 15.04
CA LYS A 637 -0.68 -10.72 14.26
C LYS A 637 -1.11 -11.31 12.91
N SER A 638 -2.27 -11.96 12.84
CA SER A 638 -2.82 -12.49 11.58
C SER A 638 -3.24 -11.37 10.63
N LEU A 639 -4.02 -10.40 11.11
CA LEU A 639 -4.46 -9.26 10.32
C LEU A 639 -3.28 -8.38 9.87
N GLU A 640 -2.24 -8.22 10.68
CA GLU A 640 -0.99 -7.54 10.30
C GLU A 640 -0.25 -8.29 9.19
N ARG A 641 -0.16 -9.63 9.27
CA ARG A 641 0.39 -10.47 8.18
C ARG A 641 -0.44 -10.33 6.90
N GLU A 642 -1.77 -10.45 6.99
CA GLU A 642 -2.73 -10.27 5.89
C GLU A 642 -2.56 -8.87 5.24
N LEU A 643 -2.51 -7.80 6.04
CA LEU A 643 -2.28 -6.43 5.58
C LEU A 643 -0.89 -6.22 4.95
N SER A 644 0.17 -6.83 5.50
CA SER A 644 1.51 -6.74 4.94
C SER A 644 1.60 -7.39 3.56
N PHE A 645 0.90 -8.51 3.37
CA PHE A 645 0.79 -9.19 2.07
C PHE A 645 0.02 -8.32 1.06
N CYS A 646 -1.15 -7.80 1.44
CA CYS A 646 -1.95 -6.91 0.58
C CYS A 646 -1.21 -5.61 0.23
N SER A 647 -0.44 -5.05 1.15
CA SER A 647 0.43 -3.90 0.88
C SER A 647 1.49 -4.26 -0.17
N HIS A 648 2.13 -5.43 -0.04
CA HIS A 648 3.18 -5.89 -0.94
C HIS A 648 2.67 -6.26 -2.35
N THR A 649 1.45 -6.79 -2.49
CA THR A 649 0.82 -6.99 -3.80
C THR A 649 0.49 -5.64 -4.45
N VAL A 650 -0.09 -4.70 -3.70
CA VAL A 650 -0.41 -3.35 -4.20
C VAL A 650 0.85 -2.55 -4.59
N THR A 651 1.99 -2.73 -3.92
CA THR A 651 3.26 -2.12 -4.38
C THR A 651 3.73 -2.70 -5.71
N LYS A 652 3.65 -4.03 -5.89
CA LYS A 652 4.02 -4.69 -7.15
C LYS A 652 3.09 -4.33 -8.31
N GLU A 653 1.80 -4.18 -8.05
CA GLU A 653 0.83 -3.70 -9.04
C GLU A 653 1.15 -2.25 -9.47
N LYS A 654 1.50 -1.37 -8.52
CA LYS A 654 1.95 0.00 -8.82
C LYS A 654 3.24 0.01 -9.64
N GLU A 655 4.23 -0.82 -9.30
CA GLU A 655 5.46 -0.97 -10.08
C GLU A 655 5.19 -1.47 -11.52
N LEU A 656 4.29 -2.44 -11.68
CA LEU A 656 3.87 -2.96 -12.98
C LEU A 656 3.13 -1.89 -13.81
N VAL A 657 2.21 -1.14 -13.20
CA VAL A 657 1.51 -0.02 -13.86
C VAL A 657 2.49 1.10 -14.23
N MET A 658 3.48 1.41 -13.40
CA MET A 658 4.54 2.36 -13.73
C MET A 658 5.39 1.89 -14.92
N SER A 659 5.73 0.60 -14.98
CA SER A 659 6.44 0.00 -16.11
C SER A 659 5.63 0.10 -17.41
N ILE A 660 4.35 -0.29 -17.37
CA ILE A 660 3.42 -0.25 -18.52
C ILE A 660 3.17 1.19 -19.00
N THR A 661 3.00 2.16 -18.10
CA THR A 661 2.78 3.58 -18.47
C THR A 661 4.02 4.21 -19.10
N VAL A 662 5.23 3.90 -18.58
CA VAL A 662 6.49 4.32 -19.19
C VAL A 662 6.69 3.72 -20.59
N GLU A 663 6.36 2.44 -20.80
CA GLU A 663 6.47 1.82 -22.13
C GLU A 663 5.42 2.37 -23.11
N ASN A 664 4.19 2.62 -22.63
CA ASN A 664 3.16 3.26 -23.44
C ASN A 664 3.55 4.68 -23.88
N GLU A 665 4.17 5.50 -23.02
CA GLU A 665 4.68 6.82 -23.43
C GLU A 665 5.82 6.72 -24.47
N LYS A 666 6.72 5.73 -24.34
CA LYS A 666 7.72 5.46 -25.39
C LYS A 666 7.04 5.13 -26.72
N LEU A 667 6.11 4.17 -26.74
CA LEU A 667 5.37 3.75 -27.93
C LEU A 667 4.54 4.90 -28.53
N LEU A 668 3.96 5.77 -27.69
CA LEU A 668 3.27 6.99 -28.14
C LEU A 668 4.24 8.04 -28.69
N SER A 669 5.44 8.18 -28.13
CA SER A 669 6.49 9.06 -28.67
C SER A 669 7.02 8.55 -30.02
N GLU A 670 7.22 7.24 -30.16
CA GLU A 670 7.64 6.62 -31.41
C GLU A 670 6.55 6.66 -32.47
N ARG A 671 5.28 6.42 -32.10
CA ARG A 671 4.15 6.61 -33.01
C ARG A 671 4.06 8.06 -33.51
N ARG A 672 4.27 9.05 -32.63
CA ARG A 672 4.36 10.47 -33.02
C ARG A 672 5.51 10.71 -34.01
N ARG A 673 6.70 10.20 -33.72
CA ARG A 673 7.90 10.27 -34.59
C ARG A 673 7.65 9.66 -35.97
N LEU A 674 7.11 8.44 -36.03
CA LEU A 674 6.87 7.72 -37.27
C LEU A 674 5.77 8.38 -38.12
N LEU A 675 4.72 8.93 -37.50
CA LEU A 675 3.70 9.71 -38.21
C LEU A 675 4.27 11.01 -38.79
N GLN A 676 5.17 11.69 -38.08
CA GLN A 676 5.87 12.86 -38.61
C GLN A 676 6.74 12.48 -39.82
N GLN A 677 7.56 11.43 -39.72
CA GLN A 677 8.41 10.97 -40.82
C GLN A 677 7.60 10.52 -42.04
N LEU A 678 6.44 9.89 -41.83
CA LEU A 678 5.52 9.53 -42.91
C LEU A 678 4.95 10.77 -43.62
N HIS A 679 4.62 11.82 -42.87
CA HIS A 679 4.12 13.08 -43.43
C HIS A 679 5.21 13.86 -44.20
N GLU A 680 6.43 13.88 -43.68
CA GLU A 680 7.62 14.42 -44.36
C GLU A 680 7.88 13.67 -45.68
N GLU A 681 7.91 12.34 -45.65
CA GLU A 681 8.00 11.51 -46.87
C GLU A 681 6.82 11.74 -47.85
N GLU A 682 5.61 11.98 -47.36
CA GLU A 682 4.44 12.26 -48.22
C GLU A 682 4.56 13.62 -48.91
N HIS A 683 5.18 14.62 -48.26
CA HIS A 683 5.46 15.93 -48.84
C HIS A 683 6.60 15.82 -49.88
N ASP A 684 7.70 15.14 -49.57
CA ASP A 684 8.79 14.87 -50.51
C ASP A 684 8.29 14.13 -51.76
N LYS A 685 7.38 13.17 -51.58
CA LYS A 685 6.72 12.46 -52.69
C LYS A 685 5.81 13.38 -53.51
N LYS A 686 5.15 14.37 -52.93
CA LYS A 686 4.36 15.37 -53.69
C LYS A 686 5.28 16.30 -54.48
N ASP A 687 6.33 16.82 -53.86
CA ASP A 687 7.23 17.80 -54.48
C ASP A 687 8.09 17.18 -55.59
N SER A 688 8.53 15.93 -55.40
CA SER A 688 9.19 15.16 -56.46
C SER A 688 8.22 14.79 -57.61
N ASN A 689 6.95 14.46 -57.33
CA ASN A 689 5.95 14.27 -58.38
C ASN A 689 5.65 15.58 -59.14
N LEU A 690 5.57 16.73 -58.46
CA LEU A 690 5.42 18.04 -59.10
C LEU A 690 6.62 18.36 -60.01
N THR A 691 7.84 18.13 -59.50
CA THR A 691 9.09 18.32 -60.25
C THR A 691 9.17 17.40 -61.48
N ALA A 692 8.79 16.13 -61.33
CA ALA A 692 8.70 15.16 -62.43
C ALA A 692 7.60 15.50 -63.44
N SER A 693 6.47 16.06 -63.00
CA SER A 693 5.41 16.51 -63.91
C SER A 693 5.86 17.72 -64.73
N LEU A 694 6.53 18.67 -64.09
CA LEU A 694 7.06 19.87 -64.74
C LEU A 694 8.20 19.51 -65.72
N SER A 695 9.10 18.60 -65.34
CA SER A 695 10.15 18.13 -66.24
C SER A 695 9.58 17.36 -67.43
N LYS A 696 8.56 16.51 -67.23
CA LYS A 696 7.81 15.88 -68.33
C LYS A 696 7.22 16.91 -69.29
N CYS A 697 6.47 17.91 -68.80
CA CYS A 697 5.90 18.94 -69.68
C CYS A 697 6.96 19.69 -70.51
N ARG A 698 8.19 19.84 -69.98
CA ARG A 698 9.32 20.41 -70.75
C ARG A 698 9.89 19.43 -71.79
N VAL A 699 9.91 18.13 -71.51
CA VAL A 699 10.28 17.09 -72.50
C VAL A 699 9.23 17.04 -73.61
N ASP A 700 7.94 16.94 -73.27
CA ASP A 700 6.83 16.90 -74.23
C ASP A 700 6.89 18.12 -75.19
N PHE A 701 7.19 19.33 -74.67
CA PHE A 701 7.40 20.53 -75.47
C PHE A 701 8.61 20.44 -76.42
N LEU A 702 9.76 19.96 -75.93
CA LEU A 702 10.98 19.81 -76.73
C LEU A 702 10.83 18.72 -77.79
N GLU A 703 10.06 17.66 -77.54
CA GLU A 703 9.70 16.66 -78.54
C GLU A 703 8.81 17.24 -79.64
N MET A 704 7.81 18.07 -79.28
CA MET A 704 7.00 18.80 -80.27
C MET A 704 7.85 19.75 -81.12
N GLU A 705 8.82 20.45 -80.54
CA GLU A 705 9.73 21.33 -81.28
C GLU A 705 10.70 20.53 -82.18
N ASN A 706 11.32 19.47 -81.66
CA ASN A 706 12.16 18.57 -82.45
C ASN A 706 11.39 17.95 -83.63
N LYS A 707 10.18 17.47 -83.42
CA LYS A 707 9.33 16.92 -84.49
C LYS A 707 8.93 17.98 -85.52
N LYS A 708 8.77 19.24 -85.12
CA LYS A 708 8.55 20.38 -86.02
C LYS A 708 9.80 20.71 -86.85
N LEU A 709 10.99 20.61 -86.25
CA LEU A 709 12.27 20.76 -86.94
C LEU A 709 12.54 19.60 -87.90
N GLU A 710 12.29 18.35 -87.49
CA GLU A 710 12.39 17.13 -88.30
C GLU A 710 11.48 17.22 -89.55
N ASN A 711 10.20 17.56 -89.38
CA ASN A 711 9.28 17.79 -90.50
C ASN A 711 9.79 18.88 -91.46
N LYS A 712 10.43 19.94 -90.94
CA LYS A 712 11.02 21.01 -91.76
C LYS A 712 12.28 20.55 -92.49
N ILE A 713 13.14 19.75 -91.85
CA ILE A 713 14.30 19.10 -92.47
C ILE A 713 13.82 18.17 -93.59
N PHE A 714 12.85 17.29 -93.32
CA PHE A 714 12.27 16.39 -94.32
C PHE A 714 11.69 17.16 -95.53
N HIS A 715 11.00 18.27 -95.30
CA HIS A 715 10.51 19.12 -96.38
C HIS A 715 11.66 19.74 -97.20
N MET A 716 12.70 20.27 -96.55
CA MET A 716 13.88 20.81 -97.24
C MET A 716 14.65 19.72 -98.00
N SER A 717 14.84 18.53 -97.43
CA SER A 717 15.43 17.37 -98.10
C SER A 717 14.59 16.89 -99.29
N THR A 718 13.26 16.99 -99.20
CA THR A 718 12.36 16.69 -100.34
C THR A 718 12.53 17.73 -101.46
N GLN A 719 12.65 19.02 -101.12
CA GLN A 719 12.96 20.08 -102.09
C GLN A 719 14.36 19.88 -102.71
N LEU A 720 15.37 19.57 -101.91
CA LEU A 720 16.72 19.25 -102.39
C LEU A 720 16.70 18.05 -103.34
N ALA A 721 16.03 16.95 -103.00
CA ALA A 721 15.90 15.80 -103.87
C ALA A 721 15.12 16.09 -105.17
N VAL A 722 14.24 17.10 -105.21
CA VAL A 722 13.61 17.60 -106.45
C VAL A 722 14.62 18.41 -107.26
N LEU A 723 15.38 19.30 -106.62
CA LEU A 723 16.40 20.13 -107.26
C LEU A 723 17.54 19.26 -107.82
N GLU A 724 18.04 18.29 -107.06
CA GLU A 724 19.03 17.28 -107.49
C GLU A 724 18.53 16.49 -108.69
N ARG A 725 17.28 16.00 -108.69
CA ARG A 725 16.69 15.35 -109.88
C ARG A 725 16.56 16.30 -111.06
N SER A 726 16.25 17.58 -110.85
CA SER A 726 16.22 18.57 -111.94
C SER A 726 17.61 18.85 -112.50
N LEU A 727 18.63 18.93 -111.63
CA LEU A 727 20.04 19.10 -112.00
C LEU A 727 20.57 17.88 -112.73
N GLN A 728 20.28 16.67 -112.25
CA GLN A 728 20.64 15.40 -112.89
C GLN A 728 19.94 15.24 -114.25
N ASN A 729 18.70 15.73 -114.40
CA ASN A 729 18.01 15.78 -115.70
C ASN A 729 18.69 16.78 -116.67
N VAL A 730 19.12 17.96 -116.20
CA VAL A 730 19.89 18.90 -117.02
C VAL A 730 21.27 18.34 -117.39
N GLN A 731 21.97 17.72 -116.43
CA GLN A 731 23.27 17.09 -116.66
C GLN A 731 23.18 15.85 -117.56
N SER A 732 22.10 15.08 -117.51
CA SER A 732 21.86 13.95 -118.41
C SER A 732 21.36 14.39 -119.79
N LEU A 733 20.66 15.53 -119.92
CA LEU A 733 20.44 16.19 -121.20
C LEU A 733 21.78 16.62 -121.83
N GLN A 734 22.67 17.25 -121.05
CA GLN A 734 24.01 17.62 -121.50
C GLN A 734 24.86 16.38 -121.86
N PHE A 735 24.84 15.32 -121.04
CA PHE A 735 25.50 14.05 -121.37
C PHE A 735 24.88 13.36 -122.60
N ALA A 736 23.59 13.51 -122.86
CA ALA A 736 22.94 12.98 -124.06
C ALA A 736 23.25 13.78 -125.33
N GLU A 737 23.48 15.10 -125.21
CA GLU A 737 24.02 15.93 -126.30
C GLU A 737 25.49 15.58 -126.59
N GLU A 738 26.32 15.35 -125.56
CA GLU A 738 27.70 14.89 -125.73
C GLU A 738 27.79 13.47 -126.29
N LEU A 739 27.00 12.51 -125.78
CA LEU A 739 26.97 11.14 -126.31
C LEU A 739 26.48 11.08 -127.77
N LYS A 740 25.60 12.01 -128.20
CA LYS A 740 25.24 12.18 -129.62
C LYS A 740 26.40 12.67 -130.50
N LYS A 741 27.41 13.35 -129.94
CA LYS A 741 28.64 13.73 -130.67
C LYS A 741 29.66 12.58 -130.69
N ILE A 742 29.71 11.76 -129.64
CA ILE A 742 30.76 10.74 -129.42
C ILE A 742 30.44 9.40 -130.11
N SER A 743 29.24 9.20 -130.67
CA SER A 743 28.85 7.98 -131.39
C SER A 743 29.53 7.77 -132.76
N ASN A 744 30.59 8.52 -133.09
CA ASN A 744 31.44 8.30 -134.27
C ASN A 744 32.92 8.24 -133.86
N HIS A 745 33.61 7.17 -134.31
CA HIS A 745 35.05 6.91 -134.18
C HIS A 745 35.60 6.45 -132.81
N LEU A 746 35.68 5.13 -132.64
CA LEU A 746 36.82 4.43 -131.99
C LEU A 746 38.07 4.53 -132.90
N PRO A 747 39.32 4.19 -132.45
CA PRO A 747 39.66 3.30 -131.33
C PRO A 747 40.83 3.71 -130.39
N LEU A 748 40.96 2.95 -129.28
CA LEU A 748 42.19 2.48 -128.60
C LEU A 748 43.30 3.48 -128.18
N PHE A 749 43.61 3.54 -126.86
CA PHE A 749 44.98 3.45 -126.30
C PHE A 749 44.99 3.40 -124.75
N THR A 750 46.10 2.94 -124.16
CA THR A 750 46.45 2.89 -122.71
C THR A 750 47.97 3.11 -122.57
N PRO A 751 48.57 3.30 -121.37
CA PRO A 751 48.07 3.71 -120.04
C PRO A 751 48.79 4.99 -119.50
N LEU A 752 48.62 5.37 -118.20
CA LEU A 752 49.68 5.54 -117.15
C LEU A 752 49.23 6.44 -115.96
N HIS A 753 49.92 6.31 -114.82
CA HIS A 753 49.71 6.87 -113.46
C HIS A 753 49.75 8.43 -113.34
N THR A 754 49.33 9.10 -112.25
CA THR A 754 49.85 9.00 -110.85
C THR A 754 49.00 9.63 -109.72
N SER A 755 49.02 9.00 -108.53
CA SER A 755 48.63 9.50 -107.19
C SER A 755 47.14 9.88 -106.98
N SER A 756 46.48 9.70 -105.83
CA SER A 756 46.84 9.18 -104.48
C SER A 756 45.52 8.91 -103.69
N VAL A 757 45.41 8.19 -102.56
CA VAL A 757 46.36 7.46 -101.68
C VAL A 757 45.60 6.32 -100.92
N THR A 758 46.23 5.67 -99.94
CA THR A 758 45.72 4.64 -99.00
C THR A 758 44.55 5.11 -98.10
N SER A 759 43.53 4.35 -97.66
CA SER A 759 43.28 2.89 -97.40
C SER A 759 43.47 2.39 -95.96
N SER A 760 42.50 1.58 -95.49
CA SER A 760 42.48 0.68 -94.32
C SER A 760 42.36 1.19 -92.85
N GLU A 761 41.25 0.75 -92.23
CA GLU A 761 41.17 -0.08 -91.00
C GLU A 761 41.72 0.37 -89.62
N ARG A 762 40.75 0.55 -88.69
CA ARG A 762 40.56 -0.17 -87.40
C ARG A 762 41.57 -0.04 -86.23
N SER A 763 40.98 0.11 -85.03
CA SER A 763 41.44 -0.34 -83.70
C SER A 763 42.39 0.53 -82.83
N ASP A 764 41.83 0.97 -81.69
CA ASP A 764 42.28 0.74 -80.30
C ASP A 764 43.50 1.46 -79.65
N ILE A 765 43.17 2.19 -78.55
CA ILE A 765 43.80 2.16 -77.20
C ILE A 765 45.12 2.94 -76.92
N GLN A 766 44.95 3.99 -76.09
CA GLN A 766 45.80 4.45 -74.95
C GLN A 766 47.21 5.09 -75.13
N GLY A 767 47.44 6.20 -74.42
CA GLY A 767 48.76 6.83 -74.14
C GLY A 767 48.71 8.36 -74.25
N SER A 768 48.64 9.19 -73.19
CA SER A 768 49.52 9.38 -72.02
C SER A 768 50.86 10.10 -72.33
N LEU A 769 51.09 11.28 -71.74
CA LEU A 769 52.32 11.60 -70.97
C LEU A 769 52.26 12.96 -70.22
N ASP A 770 53.08 13.06 -69.17
CA ASP A 770 53.11 14.10 -68.12
C ASP A 770 53.70 15.47 -68.51
N ALA A 771 53.50 16.50 -67.65
CA ALA A 771 54.58 17.03 -66.78
C ALA A 771 54.20 18.23 -65.87
N LYS A 772 54.32 18.05 -64.53
CA LYS A 772 54.90 18.98 -63.51
C LYS A 772 54.22 20.37 -63.30
N GLN A 773 54.32 21.13 -62.19
CA GLN A 773 54.91 21.08 -60.83
C GLN A 773 54.35 22.32 -60.04
N THR A 774 54.36 22.56 -58.71
CA THR A 774 54.69 21.92 -57.39
C THR A 774 53.72 22.59 -56.34
N ASP A 775 53.76 22.62 -54.99
CA ASP A 775 54.63 22.21 -53.87
C ASP A 775 53.83 22.20 -52.52
N ALA A 776 54.52 22.17 -51.37
CA ALA A 776 54.14 22.72 -50.04
C ALA A 776 53.17 21.94 -49.10
N THR A 777 53.78 21.11 -48.24
CA THR A 777 53.31 20.67 -46.89
C THR A 777 53.65 21.74 -45.82
N PRO A 778 53.43 21.60 -44.47
CA PRO A 778 53.10 20.44 -43.59
C PRO A 778 51.77 20.61 -42.78
N SER A 779 51.16 19.63 -42.07
CA SER A 779 51.65 18.50 -41.24
C SER A 779 52.24 18.96 -39.88
N PRO A 780 52.18 18.20 -38.75
CA PRO A 780 51.82 16.78 -38.54
C PRO A 780 50.50 16.63 -37.71
N HIS A 781 50.10 15.49 -37.08
CA HIS A 781 50.84 14.29 -36.67
C HIS A 781 50.00 12.97 -36.56
N CYS A 782 50.27 12.15 -35.53
CA CYS A 782 49.94 10.73 -35.35
C CYS A 782 49.20 10.50 -33.99
N ARG A 783 48.70 9.32 -33.57
CA ARG A 783 49.05 7.88 -33.75
C ARG A 783 47.77 7.00 -33.69
N THR A 784 47.45 6.07 -34.59
CA THR A 784 48.03 4.75 -34.96
C THR A 784 47.95 3.60 -33.92
N SER A 785 47.07 2.62 -34.15
CA SER A 785 47.39 1.17 -34.07
C SER A 785 46.29 0.26 -34.68
N GLY A 786 46.70 -0.82 -35.36
CA GLY A 786 45.93 -2.07 -35.56
C GLY A 786 46.50 -3.17 -34.62
N PRO A 787 46.33 -4.49 -34.85
CA PRO A 787 45.75 -5.24 -36.00
C PRO A 787 44.46 -6.03 -35.64
N TRP A 788 43.51 -6.26 -36.57
CA TRP A 788 43.44 -7.35 -37.57
C TRP A 788 43.59 -8.80 -37.03
N CYS A 789 42.51 -9.58 -37.16
CA CYS A 789 42.57 -10.98 -37.59
C CYS A 789 41.27 -11.37 -38.35
N ARG A 790 41.41 -12.12 -39.45
CA ARG A 790 40.38 -12.64 -40.38
C ARG A 790 40.54 -14.21 -40.43
N PRO A 791 39.80 -15.04 -41.21
CA PRO A 791 38.95 -14.74 -42.39
C PRO A 791 37.60 -15.53 -42.48
N ALA A 792 36.96 -15.43 -43.65
CA ALA A 792 36.15 -16.47 -44.35
C ALA A 792 34.68 -16.75 -43.89
N GLU A 793 33.70 -17.00 -44.78
CA GLU A 793 33.59 -16.74 -46.24
C GLU A 793 32.14 -16.89 -46.77
N MET A 794 31.84 -16.27 -47.93
CA MET A 794 30.59 -16.39 -48.76
C MET A 794 29.28 -15.92 -48.08
N GLY A 795 28.21 -15.47 -48.76
CA GLY A 795 27.82 -15.41 -50.18
C GLY A 795 26.35 -15.88 -50.30
N TYR A 796 25.40 -15.30 -51.07
CA TYR A 796 25.43 -14.35 -52.19
C TYR A 796 24.18 -13.43 -52.22
N LEU A 797 24.16 -12.48 -53.16
CA LEU A 797 23.01 -11.67 -53.62
C LEU A 797 22.09 -12.53 -54.57
N ASN A 798 20.94 -12.12 -55.17
CA ASN A 798 20.36 -10.79 -55.42
C ASN A 798 18.86 -10.86 -55.90
N LEU A 799 18.16 -9.71 -55.91
CA LEU A 799 17.04 -9.25 -56.80
C LEU A 799 15.72 -10.05 -57.02
N THR A 800 14.58 -9.38 -56.73
CA THR A 800 13.44 -8.96 -57.62
C THR A 800 12.19 -8.69 -56.74
N SER A 801 11.38 -7.62 -56.84
CA SER A 801 10.90 -6.71 -57.92
C SER A 801 9.65 -7.18 -58.68
N THR A 802 8.51 -6.50 -58.44
CA THR A 802 7.33 -6.39 -59.34
C THR A 802 6.65 -5.02 -59.14
N GLN A 803 5.86 -4.59 -60.13
CA GLN A 803 5.40 -3.20 -60.29
C GLN A 803 4.02 -3.14 -61.00
N SER A 804 3.05 -2.40 -60.46
CA SER A 804 1.87 -1.88 -61.20
C SER A 804 1.06 -0.83 -60.39
N ARG A 805 0.16 -0.13 -61.09
CA ARG A 805 -0.63 1.09 -60.72
C ARG A 805 -1.87 1.12 -61.67
N PRO A 806 -2.86 2.06 -61.62
CA PRO A 806 -3.22 3.08 -60.62
C PRO A 806 -4.77 3.19 -60.34
N ASP A 807 -5.19 4.34 -59.78
CA ASP A 807 -6.50 5.05 -59.92
C ASP A 807 -7.70 4.84 -58.95
N GLN A 808 -7.76 5.74 -57.94
CA GLN A 808 -8.84 6.67 -57.52
C GLN A 808 -10.33 6.23 -57.31
N PRO A 809 -11.14 6.98 -56.50
CA PRO A 809 -10.82 7.93 -55.40
C PRO A 809 -11.60 7.65 -54.07
N ALA A 810 -11.26 8.39 -53.00
CA ALA A 810 -12.05 8.46 -51.75
C ALA A 810 -13.10 9.59 -51.81
N PRO A 811 -14.20 9.56 -51.02
CA PRO A 811 -14.18 10.12 -49.64
C PRO A 811 -15.23 9.46 -48.68
N PRO A 812 -15.50 10.02 -47.47
CA PRO A 812 -14.61 10.58 -46.45
C PRO A 812 -14.63 9.74 -45.13
N ALA A 813 -13.89 10.17 -44.10
CA ALA A 813 -13.82 9.47 -42.82
C ALA A 813 -15.04 9.70 -41.90
N ALA A 814 -15.36 8.71 -41.07
CA ALA A 814 -16.17 8.84 -39.85
C ALA A 814 -15.32 8.48 -38.62
N LEU A 815 -15.50 9.19 -37.51
CA LEU A 815 -14.66 9.07 -36.30
C LEU A 815 -15.27 8.10 -35.28
N SER A 816 -14.55 7.04 -34.91
CA SER A 816 -14.60 6.31 -33.62
C SER A 816 -13.41 5.33 -33.62
N SER A 817 -12.41 5.31 -32.72
CA SER A 817 -12.29 5.59 -31.27
C SER A 817 -12.83 4.49 -30.35
N SER A 818 -11.97 4.00 -29.45
CA SER A 818 -12.26 3.08 -28.32
C SER A 818 -12.57 1.61 -28.64
N GLU A 819 -11.54 0.82 -28.96
CA GLU A 819 -11.46 -0.53 -28.40
C GLU A 819 -11.03 -0.44 -26.93
N SER A 820 -11.75 -1.13 -26.05
CA SER A 820 -11.36 -1.41 -24.66
C SER A 820 -11.39 -2.92 -24.45
N PRO A 821 -10.45 -3.50 -23.69
CA PRO A 821 -10.42 -4.94 -23.45
C PRO A 821 -11.64 -5.38 -22.61
N ARG A 822 -12.22 -6.54 -22.97
CA ARG A 822 -13.18 -7.31 -22.15
C ARG A 822 -12.48 -8.58 -21.60
N PRO A 823 -13.03 -9.22 -20.55
CA PRO A 823 -12.25 -9.93 -19.53
C PRO A 823 -11.85 -11.37 -19.86
#